data_AF-A0AAV9NEH3-F1
#
_entry.id   AF-A0AAV9NEH3-F1
#
_cell.length_a   1.000
_cell.length_b   1.000
_cell.length_c   1.000
_cell.angle_alpha   90.00
_cell.angle_beta   90.00
_cell.angle_gamma   90.00
#
_symmetry.space_group_name_H-M   'P 1'
#
loop_
_entity.id
_entity.type
_entity.pdbx_description
1 polymer ?
#
loop_
_entity_poly.entity_id
_entity_poly.type
_entity_poly.pdbx_seq_one_letter_code
_entity_poly.pdbx_strand_id
1 'polypeptide(L)'
;MQFSNSLAGSDPYDRLSTPKSGRNNHTTKSQPQVDVQSGKGSGEGLAYTGFSGDILPKAPKRRRTSNSFYSVWSNTKEFAVSHFTVPKAAAPWEHELSEKQNGLQPPSDTVRYFDHRRQRLRLFVNSAFQLFVTMFLAAAMAATLYGFSTLDYGITDTQKRLFNALVTGLSLVLGFNVASSLKGYSQMMRWRFLASGYRTIQDFELVLQCDSQSKTFRLIWGGRTRGRFWPNKTQLLAFWWIFFFTAVQVIIAMLGLTYSIDVSEKYVSLTNGTVSAVNVSFIGDANFGYIDASELSDADPVQIQGATANSLGITGQNYGIVTQPFDLDQTWAQSYYTDQEESMYWYRFVDRAVAKWDNAVSSGRTINATSSCVELNITYGGYAGYQTDNLTIMNWLDWVAQDGTPMSYWVDQTASGCTTWMANMTGDCGPRCFQVYALQSADNFTVTKPRLWDCQSHVSIVDGVEYYQNSDVYRMPDFQAQLFAGAIGLSGFVTTSTNDTDDVDDLQMVRYPIDSPWSPSSDYEAEDMARLLRSFTAGAISAFDDIGPRMNVTGNSPGPAQVVNVKWKFSLLILAGVPLFQVLVLLLVIAFANKAIIKDTSHLSMARLLRPLVEKLGDGGCLLTGDEIAEKLGNVKVIYGVRDPGVGNVPAPGVGDTGDVRHLDILEEAEGFGYRRGRMPVGMYDGMYPSRRDRSFEVQEDDGGTDGETVGLLSDEGRASNVEAHDRDGMWWKTRPQARQRHSQRRLSI
;
A
#
# COMPACT_ATOMS: atom_id res chain seq x y z
N MET A 1 26.37 -18.57 -6.07
CA MET A 1 26.59 -19.62 -5.06
C MET A 1 26.22 -19.02 -3.72
N GLN A 2 25.15 -19.51 -3.11
CA GLN A 2 24.58 -18.99 -1.85
C GLN A 2 25.02 -19.90 -0.71
N PHE A 3 25.68 -19.36 0.31
CA PHE A 3 25.84 -20.03 1.59
C PHE A 3 25.01 -19.28 2.64
N SER A 4 23.98 -19.98 3.12
CA SER A 4 23.21 -19.66 4.31
C SER A 4 23.90 -20.30 5.51
N ASN A 5 24.28 -19.51 6.52
CA ASN A 5 24.65 -20.05 7.82
C ASN A 5 23.69 -19.50 8.89
N SER A 6 22.86 -20.42 9.38
CA SER A 6 22.15 -20.33 10.65
C SER A 6 23.13 -20.58 11.78
N LEU A 7 23.23 -19.65 12.74
CA LEU A 7 23.90 -19.92 14.02
C LEU A 7 22.86 -20.01 15.12
N ALA A 8 22.83 -21.20 15.71
CA ALA A 8 22.06 -21.58 16.88
C ALA A 8 22.68 -20.97 18.13
N GLY A 9 21.83 -20.62 19.09
CA GLY A 9 22.23 -20.07 20.38
C GLY A 9 22.94 -21.08 21.28
N SER A 10 23.90 -20.57 22.04
CA SER A 10 24.45 -21.22 23.22
C SER A 10 24.94 -20.14 24.18
N ASP A 11 24.16 -19.88 25.24
CA ASP A 11 24.63 -19.24 26.46
C ASP A 11 25.63 -20.18 27.17
N PRO A 12 26.70 -19.63 27.76
CA PRO A 12 26.85 -19.82 29.19
C PRO A 12 27.41 -18.56 29.88
N TYR A 13 26.95 -18.26 31.09
CA TYR A 13 27.78 -18.12 32.30
C TYR A 13 26.91 -17.59 33.44
N ASP A 14 26.61 -18.49 34.36
CA ASP A 14 25.92 -18.24 35.61
C ASP A 14 26.84 -18.79 36.71
N ARG A 15 27.40 -17.90 37.55
CA ARG A 15 27.91 -18.11 38.93
C ARG A 15 28.90 -17.02 39.32
N LEU A 16 28.47 -16.13 40.22
CA LEU A 16 29.15 -15.95 41.50
C LEU A 16 28.24 -15.25 42.50
N SER A 17 28.29 -15.78 43.71
CA SER A 17 27.33 -15.63 44.78
C SER A 17 27.83 -14.71 45.89
N THR A 18 26.86 -14.05 46.54
CA THR A 18 26.83 -13.51 47.93
C THR A 18 27.27 -12.05 48.18
N PRO A 19 26.83 -11.38 49.29
CA PRO A 19 25.82 -11.75 50.29
C PRO A 19 24.71 -10.69 50.51
N LYS A 20 23.62 -11.15 51.14
CA LYS A 20 22.54 -10.33 51.71
C LYS A 20 23.05 -9.49 52.88
N SER A 21 22.72 -8.20 52.89
CA SER A 21 22.59 -7.38 54.10
C SER A 21 21.45 -6.39 53.89
N GLY A 22 20.45 -6.43 54.76
CA GLY A 22 19.27 -5.58 54.68
C GLY A 22 19.45 -4.27 55.42
N ARG A 23 18.75 -3.23 54.98
CA ARG A 23 18.13 -2.25 55.88
C ARG A 23 17.06 -1.42 55.16
N ASN A 24 15.93 -1.32 55.82
CA ASN A 24 14.81 -0.43 55.49
C ASN A 24 15.24 1.04 55.52
N ASN A 25 14.65 1.87 54.65
CA ASN A 25 13.90 3.06 55.09
C ASN A 25 13.09 3.68 53.94
N HIS A 26 11.79 3.83 54.23
CA HIS A 26 10.84 4.66 53.51
C HIS A 26 11.16 6.14 53.68
N THR A 27 11.10 6.91 52.60
CA THR A 27 10.54 8.27 52.60
C THR A 27 9.98 8.63 51.22
N THR A 28 8.75 9.10 51.24
CA THR A 28 7.86 9.40 50.11
C THR A 28 7.82 10.92 49.86
N LYS A 29 7.76 11.34 48.58
CA LYS A 29 7.22 12.59 47.96
C LYS A 29 8.12 12.94 46.76
N SER A 30 7.68 13.31 45.57
CA SER A 30 6.41 13.85 45.08
C SER A 30 6.28 13.68 43.56
N GLN A 31 5.05 13.41 43.12
CA GLN A 31 4.48 13.35 41.76
C GLN A 31 4.61 14.70 40.97
N PRO A 32 4.33 14.79 39.64
CA PRO A 32 3.08 14.31 39.03
C PRO A 32 3.15 13.64 37.65
N GLN A 33 2.35 12.57 37.52
CA GLN A 33 1.88 11.98 36.27
C GLN A 33 0.36 12.20 36.19
N VAL A 34 -0.12 12.63 35.03
CA VAL A 34 -1.54 12.88 34.73
C VAL A 34 -2.12 11.64 34.05
N ASP A 35 -3.08 11.00 34.69
CA ASP A 35 -3.85 9.87 34.16
C ASP A 35 -5.28 10.30 33.80
N VAL A 36 -5.78 9.81 32.66
CA VAL A 36 -7.12 10.07 32.12
C VAL A 36 -8.08 8.98 32.59
N GLN A 37 -9.06 9.35 33.41
CA GLN A 37 -10.12 8.45 33.90
C GLN A 37 -11.28 8.28 32.90
N SER A 38 -11.62 7.01 32.67
CA SER A 38 -12.88 6.54 32.07
C SER A 38 -13.94 6.37 33.17
N GLY A 39 -15.03 7.13 33.10
CA GLY A 39 -16.14 7.05 34.05
C GLY A 39 -17.32 6.21 33.55
N LYS A 40 -17.58 5.07 34.22
CA LYS A 40 -18.89 4.40 34.29
C LYS A 40 -19.63 4.96 35.51
N GLY A 41 -20.88 5.41 35.33
CA GLY A 41 -21.74 5.90 36.41
C GLY A 41 -23.09 5.17 36.44
N SER A 42 -23.33 4.49 37.56
CA SER A 42 -24.57 3.86 38.01
C SER A 42 -25.54 4.91 38.58
N GLY A 43 -26.83 4.54 38.66
CA GLY A 43 -27.95 5.39 39.06
C GLY A 43 -28.21 5.56 40.57
N GLU A 44 -29.38 6.18 40.79
CA GLU A 44 -30.17 6.43 42.01
C GLU A 44 -29.88 7.70 42.85
N GLY A 45 -30.97 8.41 43.20
CA GLY A 45 -31.03 9.29 44.38
C GLY A 45 -31.71 10.66 44.18
N LEU A 46 -33.02 10.73 44.42
CA LEU A 46 -33.84 11.93 44.58
C LEU A 46 -33.41 12.83 45.76
N ALA A 47 -33.65 14.14 45.67
CA ALA A 47 -34.47 14.91 46.65
C ALA A 47 -34.66 16.39 46.25
N TYR A 48 -35.74 16.93 46.80
CA TYR A 48 -36.57 18.07 46.41
C TYR A 48 -36.24 19.35 47.21
N THR A 49 -36.50 20.53 46.63
CA THR A 49 -37.03 21.81 47.20
C THR A 49 -36.87 22.87 46.09
N GLY A 50 -37.73 23.88 45.86
CA GLY A 50 -38.89 24.43 46.54
C GLY A 50 -39.59 25.44 45.61
N PHE A 51 -40.62 26.08 46.13
CA PHE A 51 -41.83 26.59 45.46
C PHE A 51 -41.82 28.07 45.00
N SER A 52 -42.83 28.41 44.19
CA SER A 52 -43.41 29.74 43.80
C SER A 52 -43.13 30.15 42.35
N GLY A 53 -44.06 30.63 41.54
CA GLY A 53 -45.47 31.00 41.72
C GLY A 53 -45.80 32.09 40.69
N ASP A 54 -46.80 31.84 39.83
CA ASP A 54 -47.49 32.76 38.92
C ASP A 54 -46.73 33.40 37.73
N ILE A 55 -47.15 33.03 36.50
CA ILE A 55 -47.47 33.92 35.35
C ILE A 55 -48.09 33.07 34.20
N LEU A 56 -49.19 33.59 33.66
CA LEU A 56 -50.11 33.10 32.61
C LEU A 56 -49.51 32.59 31.28
N PRO A 57 -50.27 31.79 30.49
CA PRO A 57 -49.73 30.89 29.48
C PRO A 57 -49.39 31.61 28.17
N LYS A 58 -48.11 31.55 27.78
CA LYS A 58 -47.65 31.95 26.44
C LYS A 58 -47.48 30.70 25.59
N ALA A 59 -48.16 30.67 24.44
CA ALA A 59 -48.17 29.56 23.49
C ALA A 59 -46.77 28.97 23.23
N PRO A 60 -46.61 27.64 23.14
CA PRO A 60 -45.30 27.03 22.97
C PRO A 60 -44.74 27.34 21.58
N LYS A 61 -43.73 28.23 21.55
CA LYS A 61 -42.75 28.28 20.46
C LYS A 61 -42.05 26.92 20.42
N ARG A 62 -42.39 26.15 19.40
CA ARG A 62 -41.78 24.86 19.04
C ARG A 62 -40.27 25.08 18.75
N ARG A 63 -39.43 24.98 19.77
CA ARG A 63 -37.97 24.97 19.62
C ARG A 63 -37.59 23.56 19.15
N ARG A 64 -37.43 23.41 17.83
CA ARG A 64 -36.85 22.21 17.20
C ARG A 64 -35.46 21.99 17.79
N THR A 65 -35.27 20.88 18.51
CA THR A 65 -33.96 20.25 18.64
C THR A 65 -33.53 19.80 17.26
N SER A 66 -32.57 20.50 16.66
CA SER A 66 -31.92 20.07 15.43
C SER A 66 -30.98 18.91 15.75
N ASN A 67 -31.47 17.68 15.61
CA ASN A 67 -30.59 16.54 15.37
C ASN A 67 -30.02 16.68 13.95
N SER A 68 -28.89 17.37 13.80
CA SER A 68 -28.21 17.60 12.51
C SER A 68 -27.28 16.45 12.12
N PHE A 69 -27.78 15.22 12.16
CA PHE A 69 -27.09 14.06 11.55
C PHE A 69 -27.87 13.39 10.41
N TYR A 70 -29.04 13.93 10.06
CA TYR A 70 -29.80 13.49 8.87
C TYR A 70 -29.91 14.56 7.76
N SER A 71 -29.41 15.79 7.96
CA SER A 71 -29.50 16.87 6.95
C SER A 71 -28.29 17.00 6.03
N VAL A 72 -27.18 16.30 6.31
CA VAL A 72 -26.01 16.28 5.41
C VAL A 72 -26.17 15.24 4.28
N TRP A 73 -27.12 14.31 4.42
CA TRP A 73 -27.42 13.29 3.39
C TRP A 73 -28.63 13.61 2.50
N SER A 74 -29.36 14.70 2.78
CA SER A 74 -30.47 15.14 1.91
C SER A 74 -30.05 16.17 0.86
N ASN A 75 -28.92 16.87 1.04
CA ASN A 75 -28.48 17.93 0.13
C ASN A 75 -27.43 17.49 -0.91
N THR A 76 -27.01 16.21 -0.91
CA THR A 76 -26.17 15.64 -1.98
C THR A 76 -26.96 14.91 -3.06
N LYS A 77 -28.30 14.81 -2.94
CA LYS A 77 -29.15 14.28 -4.02
C LYS A 77 -29.34 15.24 -5.19
N GLU A 78 -28.96 16.52 -5.05
CA GLU A 78 -29.08 17.53 -6.12
C GLU A 78 -27.73 17.93 -6.75
N PHE A 79 -26.60 17.39 -6.27
CA PHE A 79 -25.33 17.40 -7.01
C PHE A 79 -25.15 16.15 -7.87
N ALA A 80 -26.23 15.41 -8.12
CA ALA A 80 -26.30 14.47 -9.22
C ALA A 80 -26.25 15.28 -10.51
N VAL A 81 -25.01 15.54 -10.96
CA VAL A 81 -24.59 15.68 -12.35
C VAL A 81 -25.66 16.36 -13.18
N SER A 82 -25.51 17.69 -13.34
CA SER A 82 -26.01 18.46 -14.48
C SER A 82 -26.37 17.50 -15.58
N HIS A 83 -27.65 17.36 -15.93
CA HIS A 83 -28.15 16.51 -17.01
C HIS A 83 -27.08 16.49 -18.10
N PHE A 84 -26.19 15.48 -18.07
CA PHE A 84 -25.13 15.43 -19.05
C PHE A 84 -25.96 15.04 -20.22
N THR A 85 -26.24 16.02 -21.09
CA THR A 85 -26.98 15.84 -22.32
C THR A 85 -26.13 14.85 -23.06
N VAL A 86 -26.45 13.58 -22.83
CA VAL A 86 -25.82 12.45 -23.49
C VAL A 86 -25.90 12.85 -24.95
N PRO A 87 -24.75 13.02 -25.63
CA PRO A 87 -24.77 13.43 -27.03
C PRO A 87 -25.80 12.54 -27.74
N LYS A 88 -26.62 13.06 -28.66
CA LYS A 88 -27.67 12.26 -29.35
C LYS A 88 -27.13 10.91 -29.89
N ALA A 89 -25.83 10.84 -30.15
CA ALA A 89 -25.08 9.62 -30.50
C ALA A 89 -25.00 8.52 -29.40
N ALA A 90 -25.33 8.79 -28.14
CA ALA A 90 -25.08 7.93 -26.98
C ALA A 90 -26.35 7.57 -26.18
N ALA A 91 -27.54 8.03 -26.59
CA ALA A 91 -28.82 7.58 -26.02
C ALA A 91 -29.30 6.29 -26.73
N PRO A 92 -29.22 5.10 -26.10
CA PRO A 92 -29.60 3.84 -26.74
C PRO A 92 -31.11 3.66 -26.99
N TRP A 93 -31.94 4.57 -26.47
CA TRP A 93 -33.40 4.57 -26.63
C TRP A 93 -33.91 5.57 -27.69
N GLU A 94 -33.05 6.46 -28.19
CA GLU A 94 -33.43 7.40 -29.25
C GLU A 94 -33.41 6.72 -30.61
N HIS A 95 -34.54 6.20 -31.08
CA HIS A 95 -34.64 5.68 -32.45
C HIS A 95 -34.84 6.88 -33.42
N GLU A 96 -34.04 6.96 -34.48
CA GLU A 96 -34.10 8.08 -35.45
C GLU A 96 -35.43 8.05 -36.24
N LEU A 97 -35.92 9.23 -36.62
CA LEU A 97 -36.88 9.35 -37.74
C LEU A 97 -36.13 8.87 -38.99
N SER A 98 -36.76 8.01 -39.78
CA SER A 98 -36.11 7.32 -40.90
C SER A 98 -35.55 8.32 -41.94
N GLU A 99 -34.28 8.70 -41.81
CA GLU A 99 -33.57 9.51 -42.83
C GLU A 99 -33.08 8.63 -44.00
N LYS A 100 -33.23 7.30 -43.89
CA LYS A 100 -32.64 6.34 -44.81
C LYS A 100 -33.58 5.82 -45.91
N GLN A 101 -34.63 6.58 -46.24
CA GLN A 101 -35.46 6.30 -47.40
C GLN A 101 -35.32 7.43 -48.41
N ASN A 102 -34.75 7.10 -49.57
CA ASN A 102 -34.63 7.97 -50.72
C ASN A 102 -36.01 8.56 -51.08
N GLY A 103 -36.29 9.78 -50.63
CA GLY A 103 -37.38 10.62 -51.15
C GLY A 103 -38.82 10.29 -50.77
N LEU A 104 -39.12 9.31 -49.89
CA LEU A 104 -40.48 9.14 -49.34
C LEU A 104 -40.58 9.70 -47.93
N GLN A 105 -41.53 10.61 -47.71
CA GLN A 105 -41.87 11.14 -46.40
C GLN A 105 -42.32 10.00 -45.45
N PRO A 106 -41.90 10.02 -44.17
CA PRO A 106 -42.36 9.03 -43.21
C PRO A 106 -43.89 9.08 -43.06
N PRO A 107 -44.58 7.93 -42.91
CA PRO A 107 -46.04 7.88 -42.83
C PRO A 107 -46.62 8.60 -41.59
N SER A 108 -45.82 8.81 -40.53
CA SER A 108 -46.15 9.67 -39.38
C SER A 108 -44.89 10.06 -38.57
N ASP A 109 -44.97 11.12 -37.76
CA ASP A 109 -43.89 11.59 -36.87
C ASP A 109 -43.63 10.65 -35.66
N THR A 110 -44.52 9.67 -35.44
CA THR A 110 -44.43 8.70 -34.35
C THR A 110 -43.70 7.41 -34.73
N VAL A 111 -43.55 7.12 -36.03
CA VAL A 111 -42.90 5.90 -36.53
C VAL A 111 -41.39 6.00 -36.39
N ARG A 112 -40.78 4.98 -35.78
CA ARG A 112 -39.32 4.90 -35.58
C ARG A 112 -38.73 3.64 -36.19
N TYR A 113 -37.52 3.75 -36.75
CA TYR A 113 -36.81 2.62 -37.33
C TYR A 113 -35.83 2.00 -36.33
N PHE A 114 -35.88 0.68 -36.21
CA PHE A 114 -35.03 -0.08 -35.29
C PHE A 114 -33.99 -0.93 -36.03
N ASP A 115 -32.72 -0.73 -35.70
CA ASP A 115 -31.57 -1.53 -36.18
C ASP A 115 -30.63 -1.94 -35.03
N HIS A 116 -30.41 -3.25 -34.89
CA HIS A 116 -29.52 -3.85 -33.90
C HIS A 116 -28.07 -3.39 -34.01
N ARG A 117 -27.56 -3.11 -35.22
CA ARG A 117 -26.15 -2.72 -35.40
C ARG A 117 -25.90 -1.33 -34.82
N ARG A 118 -26.83 -0.40 -35.09
CA ARG A 118 -26.80 0.97 -34.56
C ARG A 118 -27.03 0.99 -33.06
N GLN A 119 -28.01 0.23 -32.55
CA GLN A 119 -28.24 0.10 -31.11
C GLN A 119 -26.98 -0.42 -30.39
N ARG A 120 -26.33 -1.45 -30.93
CA ARG A 120 -25.07 -1.98 -30.38
C ARG A 120 -23.96 -0.94 -30.35
N LEU A 121 -23.80 -0.15 -31.41
CA LEU A 121 -22.78 0.90 -31.46
C LEU A 121 -23.05 2.00 -30.41
N ARG A 122 -24.29 2.47 -30.30
CA ARG A 122 -24.65 3.50 -29.30
C ARG A 122 -24.49 3.00 -27.86
N LEU A 123 -24.89 1.76 -27.60
CA LEU A 123 -24.66 1.09 -26.31
C LEU A 123 -23.17 0.99 -25.99
N PHE A 124 -22.35 0.65 -26.97
CA PHE A 124 -20.90 0.57 -26.83
C PHE A 124 -20.30 1.95 -26.55
N VAL A 125 -20.66 2.99 -27.31
CA VAL A 125 -20.12 4.35 -27.13
C VAL A 125 -20.45 4.91 -25.75
N ASN A 126 -21.70 4.83 -25.30
CA ASN A 126 -22.10 5.32 -23.98
C ASN A 126 -21.35 4.58 -22.85
N SER A 127 -21.24 3.26 -22.97
CA SER A 127 -20.54 2.45 -21.97
C SER A 127 -19.01 2.59 -22.02
N ALA A 128 -18.45 2.87 -23.20
CA ALA A 128 -17.02 3.10 -23.40
C ALA A 128 -16.55 4.37 -22.69
N PHE A 129 -17.40 5.41 -22.62
CA PHE A 129 -17.10 6.60 -21.83
C PHE A 129 -16.95 6.28 -20.34
N GLN A 130 -17.90 5.53 -19.77
CA GLN A 130 -17.82 5.11 -18.36
C GLN A 130 -16.60 4.22 -18.10
N LEU A 131 -16.25 3.35 -19.04
CA LEU A 131 -15.04 2.53 -18.98
C LEU A 131 -13.77 3.39 -19.03
N PHE A 132 -13.73 4.41 -19.88
CA PHE A 132 -12.61 5.35 -19.96
C PHE A 132 -12.40 6.07 -18.62
N VAL A 133 -13.47 6.54 -17.98
CA VAL A 133 -13.40 7.14 -16.64
C VAL A 133 -12.87 6.13 -15.61
N THR A 134 -13.30 4.87 -15.64
CA THR A 134 -12.76 3.82 -14.76
C THR A 134 -11.27 3.60 -15.00
N MET A 135 -10.83 3.50 -16.26
CA MET A 135 -9.42 3.33 -16.58
C MET A 135 -8.58 4.53 -16.14
N PHE A 136 -9.10 5.75 -16.32
CA PHE A 136 -8.45 6.97 -15.86
C PHE A 136 -8.29 6.99 -14.32
N LEU A 137 -9.35 6.66 -13.58
CA LEU A 137 -9.29 6.60 -12.12
C LEU A 137 -8.36 5.49 -11.62
N ALA A 138 -8.35 4.33 -12.27
CA ALA A 138 -7.44 3.24 -11.95
C ALA A 138 -5.97 3.63 -12.24
N ALA A 139 -5.71 4.32 -13.35
CA ALA A 139 -4.39 4.82 -13.69
C ALA A 139 -3.93 5.91 -12.72
N ALA A 140 -4.80 6.85 -12.36
CA ALA A 140 -4.51 7.88 -11.35
C ALA A 140 -4.17 7.25 -9.99
N MET A 141 -4.90 6.22 -9.58
CA MET A 141 -4.64 5.45 -8.37
C MET A 141 -3.31 4.67 -8.44
N ALA A 142 -2.97 4.09 -9.59
CA ALA A 142 -1.67 3.47 -9.81
C ALA A 142 -0.52 4.50 -9.72
N ALA A 143 -0.71 5.67 -10.32
CA ALA A 143 0.27 6.75 -10.32
C ALA A 143 0.51 7.33 -8.92
N THR A 144 -0.54 7.48 -8.10
CA THR A 144 -0.37 7.90 -6.70
C THR A 144 0.37 6.86 -5.88
N LEU A 145 0.03 5.57 -6.00
CA LEU A 145 0.79 4.51 -5.33
C LEU A 145 2.26 4.49 -5.79
N TYR A 146 2.51 4.66 -7.08
CA TYR A 146 3.86 4.67 -7.65
C TYR A 146 4.68 5.85 -7.13
N GLY A 147 4.16 7.07 -7.28
CA GLY A 147 4.88 8.28 -6.91
C GLY A 147 5.23 8.37 -5.42
N PHE A 148 4.38 7.84 -4.53
CA PHE A 148 4.70 7.79 -3.10
C PHE A 148 5.59 6.60 -2.71
N SER A 149 5.59 5.51 -3.49
CA SER A 149 6.49 4.37 -3.26
C SER A 149 7.95 4.63 -3.67
N THR A 150 8.18 5.60 -4.55
CA THR A 150 9.53 6.00 -5.01
C THR A 150 10.18 7.05 -4.11
N LEU A 151 9.53 7.46 -3.01
CA LEU A 151 10.08 8.43 -2.07
C LEU A 151 10.99 7.73 -1.06
N ASP A 152 12.29 7.74 -1.35
CA ASP A 152 13.31 7.03 -0.57
C ASP A 152 13.82 7.82 0.65
N TYR A 153 13.45 9.08 0.83
CA TYR A 153 13.92 9.94 1.94
C TYR A 153 12.95 10.04 3.13
N GLY A 154 11.94 9.18 3.16
CA GLY A 154 10.88 9.21 4.18
C GLY A 154 9.78 10.23 3.89
N ILE A 155 8.56 9.87 4.25
CA ILE A 155 7.35 10.67 4.00
C ILE A 155 7.11 11.62 5.18
N THR A 156 6.96 12.90 4.88
CA THR A 156 6.58 13.93 5.87
C THR A 156 5.11 13.78 6.31
N ASP A 157 4.75 14.32 7.47
CA ASP A 157 3.37 14.25 7.99
C ASP A 157 2.32 14.84 7.04
N THR A 158 2.67 15.90 6.30
CA THR A 158 1.78 16.53 5.31
C THR A 158 1.58 15.62 4.10
N GLN A 159 2.67 15.04 3.58
CA GLN A 159 2.64 14.08 2.48
C GLN A 159 1.86 12.82 2.86
N LYS A 160 1.97 12.34 4.11
CA LYS A 160 1.19 11.22 4.62
C LYS A 160 -0.32 11.50 4.61
N ARG A 161 -0.73 12.68 5.05
CA ARG A 161 -2.14 13.11 5.02
C ARG A 161 -2.65 13.23 3.58
N LEU A 162 -1.83 13.81 2.69
CA LEU A 162 -2.16 13.94 1.27
C LEU A 162 -2.32 12.57 0.59
N PHE A 163 -1.40 11.64 0.84
CA PHE A 163 -1.47 10.27 0.34
C PHE A 163 -2.76 9.59 0.77
N ASN A 164 -3.07 9.59 2.08
CA ASN A 164 -4.29 8.98 2.60
C ASN A 164 -5.57 9.60 2.02
N ALA A 165 -5.59 10.92 1.84
CA ALA A 165 -6.73 11.63 1.24
C ALA A 165 -6.91 11.26 -0.23
N LEU A 166 -5.84 11.24 -1.03
CA LEU A 166 -5.87 10.90 -2.45
C LEU A 166 -6.31 9.47 -2.67
N VAL A 167 -5.73 8.51 -1.95
CA VAL A 167 -6.08 7.08 -2.07
C VAL A 167 -7.53 6.83 -1.69
N THR A 168 -7.99 7.40 -0.57
CA THR A 168 -9.38 7.24 -0.12
C THR A 168 -10.36 7.91 -1.09
N GLY A 169 -10.03 9.13 -1.57
CA GLY A 169 -10.87 9.84 -2.52
C GLY A 169 -10.99 9.12 -3.86
N LEU A 170 -9.86 8.70 -4.45
CA LEU A 170 -9.83 8.00 -5.73
C LEU A 170 -10.52 6.64 -5.66
N SER A 171 -10.35 5.87 -4.58
CA SER A 171 -11.02 4.57 -4.40
C SER A 171 -12.55 4.71 -4.26
N LEU A 172 -13.03 5.73 -3.55
CA LEU A 172 -14.46 6.03 -3.45
C LEU A 172 -15.05 6.43 -4.80
N VAL A 173 -14.40 7.35 -5.52
CA VAL A 173 -14.87 7.80 -6.84
C VAL A 173 -14.86 6.63 -7.85
N LEU A 174 -13.83 5.78 -7.81
CA LEU A 174 -13.76 4.57 -8.61
C LEU A 174 -14.92 3.61 -8.29
N GLY A 175 -15.17 3.35 -7.00
CA GLY A 175 -16.31 2.54 -6.55
C GLY A 175 -17.65 3.07 -7.05
N PHE A 176 -17.88 4.38 -6.92
CA PHE A 176 -19.11 5.02 -7.41
C PHE A 176 -19.25 4.97 -8.93
N ASN A 177 -18.18 5.18 -9.70
CA ASN A 177 -18.23 5.11 -11.16
C ASN A 177 -18.59 3.70 -11.62
N VAL A 178 -17.96 2.67 -11.04
CA VAL A 178 -18.26 1.27 -11.34
C VAL A 178 -19.69 0.91 -10.95
N ALA A 179 -20.15 1.32 -9.77
CA ALA A 179 -21.54 1.16 -9.34
C ALA A 179 -22.55 1.78 -10.32
N SER A 180 -22.29 3.01 -10.77
CA SER A 180 -23.11 3.73 -11.74
C SER A 180 -23.17 2.99 -13.07
N SER A 181 -22.03 2.49 -13.56
CA SER A 181 -21.97 1.74 -14.82
C SER A 181 -22.76 0.42 -14.77
N LEU A 182 -22.62 -0.34 -13.67
CA LEU A 182 -23.39 -1.57 -13.47
C LEU A 182 -24.89 -1.28 -13.42
N LYS A 183 -25.33 -0.21 -12.75
CA LYS A 183 -26.74 0.20 -12.76
C LYS A 183 -27.24 0.51 -14.17
N GLY A 184 -26.46 1.19 -14.99
CA GLY A 184 -26.77 1.39 -16.41
C GLY A 184 -26.90 0.07 -17.17
N TYR A 185 -26.01 -0.88 -16.91
CA TYR A 185 -26.06 -2.21 -17.53
C TYR A 185 -27.31 -3.01 -17.13
N SER A 186 -27.79 -2.94 -15.88
CA SER A 186 -29.04 -3.60 -15.48
C SER A 186 -30.24 -3.02 -16.24
N GLN A 187 -30.32 -1.69 -16.35
CA GLN A 187 -31.38 -0.99 -17.09
C GLN A 187 -31.42 -1.40 -18.56
N MET A 188 -30.26 -1.66 -19.18
CA MET A 188 -30.19 -2.14 -20.56
C MET A 188 -30.62 -3.61 -20.68
N MET A 189 -30.18 -4.48 -19.76
CA MET A 189 -30.51 -5.90 -19.78
C MET A 189 -32.00 -6.18 -19.50
N ARG A 190 -32.69 -5.33 -18.72
CA ARG A 190 -34.07 -5.57 -18.27
C ARG A 190 -35.03 -5.86 -19.42
N TRP A 191 -34.90 -5.15 -20.54
CA TRP A 191 -35.76 -5.29 -21.70
C TRP A 191 -35.66 -6.69 -22.31
N ARG A 192 -34.45 -7.24 -22.33
CA ARG A 192 -34.25 -8.61 -22.79
C ARG A 192 -34.81 -9.63 -21.81
N PHE A 193 -34.74 -9.37 -20.50
CA PHE A 193 -35.35 -10.23 -19.49
C PHE A 193 -36.87 -10.24 -19.58
N LEU A 194 -37.50 -9.08 -19.81
CA LEU A 194 -38.93 -8.96 -20.02
C LEU A 194 -39.39 -9.64 -21.33
N ALA A 195 -38.55 -9.66 -22.37
CA ALA A 195 -38.81 -10.37 -23.63
C ALA A 195 -38.46 -11.87 -23.61
N SER A 196 -37.95 -12.41 -22.51
CA SER A 196 -37.44 -13.79 -22.46
C SER A 196 -38.48 -14.87 -22.16
N GLY A 197 -39.60 -14.49 -21.56
CA GLY A 197 -40.68 -15.41 -21.19
C GLY A 197 -41.80 -14.70 -20.45
N TYR A 198 -42.96 -15.35 -20.41
CA TYR A 198 -44.14 -14.89 -19.69
C TYR A 198 -43.90 -14.84 -18.18
N ARG A 199 -44.28 -13.74 -17.54
CA ARG A 199 -44.07 -13.43 -16.12
C ARG A 199 -45.34 -12.88 -15.50
N THR A 200 -45.54 -13.08 -14.21
CA THR A 200 -46.63 -12.42 -13.47
C THR A 200 -46.40 -10.90 -13.48
N ILE A 201 -47.49 -10.12 -13.37
CA ILE A 201 -47.43 -8.65 -13.36
C ILE A 201 -46.49 -8.12 -12.26
N GLN A 202 -46.50 -8.74 -11.08
CA GLN A 202 -45.60 -8.41 -9.97
C GLN A 202 -44.11 -8.62 -10.33
N ASP A 203 -43.77 -9.78 -10.89
CA ASP A 203 -42.40 -10.07 -11.35
C ASP A 203 -41.98 -9.14 -12.51
N PHE A 204 -42.94 -8.78 -13.37
CA PHE A 204 -42.73 -7.86 -14.49
C PHE A 204 -42.38 -6.45 -13.99
N GLU A 205 -43.13 -5.91 -13.03
CA GLU A 205 -42.85 -4.60 -12.44
C GLU A 205 -41.53 -4.58 -11.67
N LEU A 206 -41.24 -5.63 -10.89
CA LEU A 206 -39.99 -5.74 -10.15
C LEU A 206 -38.76 -5.79 -11.08
N VAL A 207 -38.86 -6.46 -12.23
CA VAL A 207 -37.81 -6.46 -13.26
C VAL A 207 -37.74 -5.10 -13.96
N LEU A 208 -38.85 -4.41 -14.14
CA LEU A 208 -38.88 -3.06 -14.73
C LEU A 208 -38.13 -2.04 -13.85
N GLN A 209 -38.26 -2.18 -12.52
CA GLN A 209 -37.59 -1.39 -11.47
C GLN A 209 -36.24 -2.00 -11.00
N CYS A 210 -35.55 -2.79 -11.85
CA CYS A 210 -34.26 -3.42 -11.51
C CYS A 210 -33.08 -2.43 -11.37
N ASP A 211 -33.33 -1.14 -11.59
CA ASP A 211 -32.37 -0.07 -11.33
C ASP A 211 -32.23 0.22 -9.82
N SER A 212 -33.24 -0.17 -9.03
CA SER A 212 -33.20 -0.16 -7.58
C SER A 212 -32.70 -1.50 -7.03
N GLN A 213 -31.61 -1.45 -6.27
CA GLN A 213 -31.05 -2.63 -5.61
C GLN A 213 -32.01 -3.22 -4.59
N SER A 214 -32.75 -2.38 -3.86
CA SER A 214 -33.75 -2.82 -2.89
C SER A 214 -34.90 -3.57 -3.56
N LYS A 215 -35.31 -3.17 -4.77
CA LYS A 215 -36.35 -3.86 -5.55
C LYS A 215 -35.83 -5.15 -6.14
N THR A 216 -34.57 -5.18 -6.61
CA THR A 216 -33.90 -6.40 -7.07
C THR A 216 -33.72 -7.41 -5.92
N PHE A 217 -33.44 -6.94 -4.70
CA PHE A 217 -33.40 -7.77 -3.51
C PHE A 217 -34.80 -8.30 -3.15
N ARG A 218 -35.83 -7.44 -3.22
CA ARG A 218 -37.24 -7.87 -3.06
C ARG A 218 -37.62 -8.92 -4.10
N LEU A 219 -37.10 -8.87 -5.32
CA LEU A 219 -37.32 -9.90 -6.36
C LEU A 219 -36.74 -11.27 -5.97
N ILE A 220 -35.62 -11.33 -5.23
CA ILE A 220 -35.06 -12.59 -4.73
C ILE A 220 -36.04 -13.26 -3.76
N TRP A 221 -36.64 -12.47 -2.85
CA TRP A 221 -37.51 -13.01 -1.80
C TRP A 221 -38.98 -13.17 -2.24
N GLY A 222 -39.51 -12.17 -2.95
CA GLY A 222 -40.91 -12.09 -3.38
C GLY A 222 -41.24 -12.92 -4.62
N GLY A 223 -40.27 -13.15 -5.53
CA GLY A 223 -40.47 -13.95 -6.75
C GLY A 223 -40.50 -15.47 -6.54
N ARG A 224 -40.73 -15.95 -5.31
CA ARG A 224 -40.69 -17.38 -4.97
C ARG A 224 -41.98 -18.05 -5.43
N THR A 225 -41.87 -19.00 -6.36
CA THR A 225 -43.04 -19.76 -6.83
C THR A 225 -43.62 -20.59 -5.68
N ARG A 226 -44.86 -20.30 -5.30
CA ARG A 226 -45.59 -20.98 -4.21
C ARG A 226 -45.62 -22.49 -4.49
N GLY A 227 -45.08 -23.29 -3.56
CA GLY A 227 -45.06 -24.76 -3.67
C GLY A 227 -43.79 -25.40 -4.26
N ARG A 228 -42.75 -24.64 -4.66
CA ARG A 228 -41.47 -25.20 -5.11
C ARG A 228 -40.32 -24.79 -4.19
N PHE A 229 -39.53 -25.77 -3.74
CA PHE A 229 -38.40 -25.53 -2.83
C PHE A 229 -37.21 -24.83 -3.54
N TRP A 230 -36.96 -25.18 -4.80
CA TRP A 230 -35.81 -24.71 -5.59
C TRP A 230 -36.01 -23.31 -6.17
N PRO A 231 -34.96 -22.45 -6.19
CA PRO A 231 -35.04 -21.09 -6.70
C PRO A 231 -35.30 -21.04 -8.21
N ASN A 232 -36.07 -20.05 -8.64
CA ASN A 232 -36.35 -19.81 -10.06
C ASN A 232 -35.10 -19.23 -10.77
N LYS A 233 -35.00 -19.40 -12.10
CA LYS A 233 -33.88 -18.88 -12.90
C LYS A 233 -33.70 -17.36 -12.75
N THR A 234 -34.80 -16.66 -12.51
CA THR A 234 -34.88 -15.21 -12.32
C THR A 234 -34.32 -14.78 -10.97
N GLN A 235 -34.62 -15.54 -9.91
CA GLN A 235 -34.08 -15.33 -8.57
C GLN A 235 -32.57 -15.59 -8.54
N LEU A 236 -32.12 -16.67 -9.21
CA LEU A 236 -30.70 -16.98 -9.32
C LEU A 236 -29.95 -15.84 -10.04
N LEU A 237 -30.54 -15.28 -11.09
CA LEU A 237 -29.93 -14.17 -11.83
C LEU A 237 -29.91 -12.87 -11.02
N ALA A 238 -30.99 -12.54 -10.30
CA ALA A 238 -31.04 -11.39 -9.41
C ALA A 238 -30.01 -11.52 -8.26
N PHE A 239 -29.87 -12.73 -7.72
CA PHE A 239 -28.84 -13.06 -6.73
C PHE A 239 -27.43 -12.85 -7.28
N TRP A 240 -27.11 -13.44 -8.44
CA TRP A 240 -25.80 -13.25 -9.07
C TRP A 240 -25.52 -11.79 -9.39
N TRP A 241 -26.53 -11.04 -9.83
CA TRP A 241 -26.39 -9.61 -10.10
C TRP A 241 -25.99 -8.82 -8.85
N ILE A 242 -26.70 -9.01 -7.74
CA ILE A 242 -26.37 -8.36 -6.46
C ILE A 242 -25.00 -8.86 -5.96
N PHE A 243 -24.72 -10.15 -6.06
CA PHE A 243 -23.45 -10.73 -5.65
C PHE A 243 -22.28 -10.09 -6.41
N PHE A 244 -22.32 -10.02 -7.74
CA PHE A 244 -21.26 -9.39 -8.53
C PHE A 244 -21.13 -7.90 -8.24
N PHE A 245 -22.26 -7.20 -8.10
CA PHE A 245 -22.25 -5.79 -7.75
C PHE A 245 -21.53 -5.55 -6.41
N THR A 246 -21.89 -6.30 -5.37
CA THR A 246 -21.28 -6.19 -4.05
C THR A 246 -19.84 -6.67 -4.05
N ALA A 247 -19.53 -7.78 -4.71
CA ALA A 247 -18.19 -8.35 -4.76
C ALA A 247 -17.17 -7.37 -5.37
N VAL A 248 -17.54 -6.66 -6.44
CA VAL A 248 -16.67 -5.65 -7.06
C VAL A 248 -16.41 -4.48 -6.11
N GLN A 249 -17.41 -4.02 -5.37
CA GLN A 249 -17.23 -2.96 -4.37
C GLN A 249 -16.31 -3.39 -3.23
N VAL A 250 -16.45 -4.64 -2.77
CA VAL A 250 -15.57 -5.20 -1.74
C VAL A 250 -14.14 -5.32 -2.26
N ILE A 251 -13.93 -5.76 -3.51
CA ILE A 251 -12.60 -5.83 -4.14
C ILE A 251 -11.95 -4.43 -4.21
N ILE A 252 -12.72 -3.40 -4.57
CA ILE A 252 -12.23 -2.01 -4.59
C ILE A 252 -11.87 -1.54 -3.17
N ALA A 253 -12.69 -1.87 -2.17
CA ALA A 253 -12.39 -1.54 -0.77
C ALA A 253 -11.14 -2.26 -0.24
N MET A 254 -10.87 -3.49 -0.69
CA MET A 254 -9.64 -4.22 -0.34
C MET A 254 -8.36 -3.55 -0.87
N LEU A 255 -8.45 -2.59 -1.79
CA LEU A 255 -7.29 -1.83 -2.26
C LEU A 255 -6.58 -1.12 -1.09
N GLY A 256 -7.34 -0.68 -0.08
CA GLY A 256 -6.82 -0.09 1.16
C GLY A 256 -5.89 -1.00 1.96
N LEU A 257 -5.96 -2.32 1.74
CA LEU A 257 -5.11 -3.33 2.40
C LEU A 257 -3.86 -3.68 1.58
N THR A 258 -3.73 -3.16 0.36
CA THR A 258 -2.61 -3.50 -0.54
C THR A 258 -1.38 -2.63 -0.35
N TYR A 259 -1.47 -1.62 0.51
CA TYR A 259 -0.35 -0.77 0.91
C TYR A 259 -0.28 -0.67 2.44
N SER A 260 0.92 -0.51 2.97
CA SER A 260 1.21 -0.19 4.36
C SER A 260 2.14 1.01 4.43
N ILE A 261 2.03 1.79 5.51
CA ILE A 261 2.99 2.85 5.84
C ILE A 261 3.84 2.27 6.96
N ASP A 262 5.00 1.74 6.58
CA ASP A 262 5.91 1.05 7.50
C ASP A 262 7.06 1.98 7.89
N VAL A 263 7.67 1.69 9.04
CA VAL A 263 8.92 2.34 9.42
C VAL A 263 10.04 1.74 8.59
N SER A 264 10.79 2.57 7.88
CA SER A 264 11.94 2.13 7.11
C SER A 264 13.08 1.73 8.04
N GLU A 265 13.68 0.57 7.78
CA GLU A 265 14.96 0.17 8.38
C GLU A 265 16.16 0.80 7.65
N LYS A 266 15.95 1.28 6.41
CA LYS A 266 17.02 1.80 5.54
C LYS A 266 17.14 3.30 5.56
N TYR A 267 16.06 3.98 5.92
CA TYR A 267 15.96 5.43 5.78
C TYR A 267 15.56 6.03 7.11
N VAL A 268 16.14 7.18 7.41
CA VAL A 268 15.86 7.95 8.63
C VAL A 268 15.31 9.31 8.26
N SER A 269 14.33 9.78 9.02
CA SER A 269 13.75 11.11 8.86
C SER A 269 14.55 12.09 9.71
N LEU A 270 15.22 13.04 9.09
CA LEU A 270 15.98 14.05 9.82
C LEU A 270 15.04 15.12 10.38
N THR A 271 15.15 15.37 11.67
CA THR A 271 14.40 16.43 12.37
C THR A 271 15.35 17.26 13.21
N ASN A 272 15.13 18.57 13.30
CA ASN A 272 15.99 19.41 14.13
C ASN A 272 15.78 19.06 15.61
N GLY A 273 16.86 18.70 16.31
CA GLY A 273 16.79 18.20 17.68
C GLY A 273 18.17 17.87 18.26
N THR A 274 18.18 17.08 19.32
CA THR A 274 19.43 16.65 19.95
C THR A 274 19.95 15.38 19.27
N VAL A 275 21.24 15.40 18.96
CA VAL A 275 22.00 14.32 18.32
C VAL A 275 23.11 13.89 19.26
N SER A 276 23.40 12.59 19.31
CA SER A 276 24.57 12.07 19.99
C SER A 276 25.71 11.93 18.98
N ALA A 277 26.75 12.74 19.15
CA ALA A 277 27.96 12.70 18.35
C ALA A 277 29.14 12.26 19.22
N VAL A 278 30.13 11.58 18.63
CA VAL A 278 31.33 11.19 19.37
C VAL A 278 32.08 12.42 19.88
N ASN A 279 32.56 12.35 21.12
CA ASN A 279 33.38 13.38 21.74
C ASN A 279 34.85 13.14 21.37
N VAL A 280 35.33 13.86 20.35
CA VAL A 280 36.69 13.72 19.82
C VAL A 280 37.79 14.33 20.70
N SER A 281 37.44 14.97 21.81
CA SER A 281 38.40 15.61 22.72
C SER A 281 39.03 14.65 23.74
N PHE A 282 38.55 13.42 23.83
CA PHE A 282 39.06 12.44 24.79
C PHE A 282 38.91 11.01 24.25
N ILE A 283 39.98 10.22 24.31
CA ILE A 283 39.97 8.82 23.88
C ILE A 283 39.69 7.93 25.10
N GLY A 284 38.53 7.28 25.13
CA GLY A 284 38.09 6.49 26.27
C GLY A 284 36.97 5.51 25.92
N ASP A 285 36.50 4.77 26.92
CA ASP A 285 35.26 3.99 26.86
C ASP A 285 34.06 4.93 27.13
N ALA A 286 32.92 4.69 26.48
CA ALA A 286 31.64 5.35 26.78
C ALA A 286 31.23 5.29 28.26
N ASN A 287 31.62 4.24 28.99
CA ASN A 287 31.33 4.09 30.43
C ASN A 287 32.27 4.90 31.35
N PHE A 288 33.31 5.54 30.81
CA PHE A 288 34.34 6.22 31.60
C PHE A 288 33.88 7.57 32.21
N GLY A 289 32.60 7.93 32.08
CA GLY A 289 32.01 9.13 32.71
C GLY A 289 31.99 9.15 34.25
N TYR A 290 32.76 8.28 34.92
CA TYR A 290 32.82 8.16 36.38
C TYR A 290 34.13 8.66 37.01
N ILE A 291 35.17 8.98 36.23
CA ILE A 291 36.34 9.69 36.78
C ILE A 291 36.12 11.17 36.51
N ASP A 292 35.76 11.91 37.57
CA ASP A 292 35.69 13.36 37.56
C ASP A 292 36.98 13.89 36.92
N ALA A 293 36.87 14.78 35.93
CA ALA A 293 38.05 15.33 35.24
C ALA A 293 39.02 16.06 36.21
N SER A 294 38.58 16.28 37.46
CA SER A 294 39.37 16.76 38.59
C SER A 294 40.33 15.72 39.20
N GLU A 295 40.07 14.41 39.06
CA GLU A 295 40.93 13.31 39.54
C GLU A 295 41.87 12.75 38.46
N LEU A 296 41.68 13.13 37.19
CA LEU A 296 42.60 12.78 36.08
C LEU A 296 43.93 13.56 36.15
N SER A 297 44.13 14.41 37.16
CA SER A 297 45.39 15.14 37.36
C SER A 297 46.55 14.25 37.84
N ASP A 298 46.25 13.06 38.37
CA ASP A 298 47.26 12.17 38.98
C ASP A 298 47.63 10.97 38.10
N ALA A 299 46.86 10.67 37.03
CA ALA A 299 47.20 9.66 36.04
C ALA A 299 47.62 10.36 34.74
N ASP A 300 48.79 10.01 34.20
CA ASP A 300 49.26 10.63 32.96
C ASP A 300 48.27 10.28 31.81
N PRO A 301 47.53 11.29 31.28
CA PRO A 301 46.42 11.07 30.39
C PRO A 301 46.86 10.52 29.03
N VAL A 302 48.17 10.53 28.73
CA VAL A 302 48.76 10.08 27.48
C VAL A 302 48.74 8.55 27.37
N GLN A 303 49.16 7.85 28.43
CA GLN A 303 49.30 6.39 28.44
C GLN A 303 47.95 5.70 28.38
N ILE A 304 46.98 6.19 29.16
CA ILE A 304 45.63 5.61 29.20
C ILE A 304 44.94 5.79 27.84
N GLN A 305 44.99 7.00 27.28
CA GLN A 305 44.41 7.28 25.97
C GLN A 305 45.14 6.52 24.86
N GLY A 306 46.47 6.38 24.95
CA GLY A 306 47.28 5.61 24.01
C GLY A 306 46.94 4.11 24.01
N ALA A 307 46.91 3.47 25.18
CA ALA A 307 46.48 2.08 25.31
C ALA A 307 45.04 1.87 24.82
N THR A 308 44.16 2.82 25.11
CA THR A 308 42.78 2.78 24.63
C THR A 308 42.72 2.89 23.11
N ALA A 309 43.49 3.80 22.50
CA ALA A 309 43.60 3.93 21.05
C ALA A 309 44.07 2.62 20.39
N ASN A 310 45.04 1.92 21.00
CA ASN A 310 45.47 0.60 20.54
C ASN A 310 44.35 -0.44 20.59
N SER A 311 43.66 -0.54 21.72
CA SER A 311 42.52 -1.45 21.91
C SER A 311 41.38 -1.17 20.90
N LEU A 312 41.15 0.11 20.58
CA LEU A 312 40.21 0.53 19.54
C LEU A 312 40.65 0.08 18.15
N GLY A 313 41.94 0.19 17.82
CA GLY A 313 42.45 -0.32 16.55
C GLY A 313 42.35 -1.84 16.42
N ILE A 314 42.59 -2.58 17.51
CA ILE A 314 42.33 -4.03 17.57
C ILE A 314 40.84 -4.30 17.35
N THR A 315 39.94 -3.52 17.95
CA THR A 315 38.49 -3.66 17.74
C THR A 315 38.12 -3.39 16.27
N GLY A 316 38.72 -2.34 15.68
CA GLY A 316 38.53 -1.94 14.29
C GLY A 316 38.99 -2.98 13.27
N GLN A 317 39.80 -3.97 13.67
CA GLN A 317 40.17 -5.09 12.79
C GLN A 317 38.97 -5.93 12.35
N ASN A 318 37.89 -5.94 13.13
CA ASN A 318 36.66 -6.68 12.84
C ASN A 318 35.72 -5.89 11.91
N TYR A 319 36.06 -4.65 11.57
CA TYR A 319 35.22 -3.76 10.77
C TYR A 319 35.53 -3.94 9.28
N GLY A 320 34.52 -3.74 8.44
CA GLY A 320 34.65 -3.93 7.00
C GLY A 320 35.50 -2.83 6.36
N ILE A 321 36.45 -3.20 5.50
CA ILE A 321 37.16 -2.28 4.62
C ILE A 321 36.39 -2.19 3.31
N VAL A 322 35.96 -0.99 2.91
CA VAL A 322 35.22 -0.81 1.66
C VAL A 322 35.94 0.12 0.69
N THR A 323 36.29 -0.43 -0.47
CA THR A 323 36.91 0.33 -1.56
C THR A 323 35.86 1.13 -2.32
N GLN A 324 35.93 2.47 -2.26
CA GLN A 324 35.02 3.34 -3.00
C GLN A 324 35.66 4.71 -3.31
N PRO A 325 35.15 5.45 -4.31
CA PRO A 325 35.60 6.83 -4.54
C PRO A 325 35.30 7.72 -3.32
N PHE A 326 36.18 8.67 -3.03
CA PHE A 326 36.04 9.59 -1.88
C PHE A 326 34.72 10.38 -1.91
N ASP A 327 34.22 10.73 -3.10
CA ASP A 327 32.99 11.51 -3.29
C ASP A 327 31.69 10.69 -3.12
N LEU A 328 31.78 9.35 -2.96
CA LEU A 328 30.59 8.52 -2.85
C LEU A 328 30.08 8.51 -1.41
N ASP A 329 28.94 9.14 -1.13
CA ASP A 329 28.34 9.27 0.22
C ASP A 329 27.72 7.96 0.78
N GLN A 330 27.96 6.82 0.14
CA GLN A 330 27.47 5.54 0.63
C GLN A 330 28.27 5.12 1.86
N THR A 331 27.56 4.74 2.93
CA THR A 331 28.18 4.26 4.16
C THR A 331 27.60 2.93 4.63
N TRP A 332 28.44 2.14 5.29
CA TRP A 332 28.03 0.89 5.94
C TRP A 332 28.35 0.97 7.44
N ALA A 333 27.54 0.28 8.23
CA ALA A 333 27.79 0.15 9.66
C ALA A 333 29.13 -0.58 9.89
N GLN A 334 29.90 -0.12 10.88
CA GLN A 334 31.16 -0.75 11.29
C GLN A 334 32.10 -0.97 10.09
N SER A 335 32.37 0.12 9.36
CA SER A 335 33.25 0.10 8.20
C SER A 335 34.04 1.39 8.08
N TYR A 336 35.19 1.27 7.42
CA TYR A 336 36.02 2.38 6.98
C TYR A 336 36.44 2.16 5.53
N TYR A 337 36.90 3.23 4.89
CA TYR A 337 36.95 3.29 3.44
C TYR A 337 38.37 3.50 2.94
N THR A 338 38.63 3.04 1.72
CA THR A 338 39.89 3.25 1.04
C THR A 338 39.66 3.44 -0.46
N ASP A 339 40.62 4.05 -1.12
CA ASP A 339 40.65 4.26 -2.56
C ASP A 339 41.14 3.00 -3.29
N GLN A 340 41.06 2.98 -4.62
CA GLN A 340 41.48 1.80 -5.40
C GLN A 340 42.98 1.54 -5.35
N GLU A 341 43.77 2.60 -5.20
CA GLU A 341 45.22 2.49 -5.06
C GLU A 341 45.63 2.15 -3.63
N GLU A 342 44.67 2.21 -2.69
CA GLU A 342 44.92 2.17 -1.26
C GLU A 342 46.08 3.12 -0.98
N SER A 343 45.90 4.42 -1.19
CA SER A 343 46.86 5.46 -0.83
C SER A 343 46.42 6.18 0.45
N MET A 344 45.11 6.22 0.68
CA MET A 344 44.48 6.86 1.83
C MET A 344 43.35 5.99 2.40
N TYR A 345 43.21 6.04 3.72
CA TYR A 345 42.09 5.42 4.42
C TYR A 345 41.30 6.54 5.09
N TRP A 346 39.97 6.46 5.07
CA TRP A 346 39.13 7.47 5.70
C TRP A 346 37.94 6.87 6.41
N TYR A 347 37.43 7.61 7.37
CA TYR A 347 36.23 7.29 8.10
C TYR A 347 35.23 8.44 8.04
N ARG A 348 33.93 8.10 7.98
CA ARG A 348 32.83 9.06 8.06
C ARG A 348 32.09 8.88 9.37
N PHE A 349 32.03 9.94 10.17
CA PHE A 349 31.40 9.86 11.49
C PHE A 349 29.90 9.62 11.39
N VAL A 350 29.34 8.90 12.35
CA VAL A 350 27.92 8.53 12.41
C VAL A 350 27.23 9.26 13.56
N ASP A 351 26.21 10.03 13.22
CA ASP A 351 25.36 10.75 14.17
C ASP A 351 24.19 9.86 14.60
N ARG A 352 23.96 9.73 15.91
CA ARG A 352 22.93 8.83 16.47
C ARG A 352 21.83 9.60 17.19
N ALA A 353 20.61 9.06 17.20
CA ALA A 353 19.54 9.64 18.00
C ALA A 353 19.65 9.24 19.47
N VAL A 354 19.53 10.23 20.37
CA VAL A 354 19.59 10.02 21.83
C VAL A 354 18.45 9.12 22.32
N ALA A 355 17.26 9.24 21.74
CA ALA A 355 16.08 8.48 22.16
C ALA A 355 16.06 7.03 21.68
N LYS A 356 16.73 6.73 20.55
CA LYS A 356 16.79 5.38 19.97
C LYS A 356 18.11 5.20 19.22
N TRP A 357 19.04 4.47 19.83
CA TRP A 357 20.42 4.33 19.36
C TRP A 357 20.57 3.71 17.97
N ASP A 358 19.63 2.85 17.58
CA ASP A 358 19.61 2.20 16.27
C ASP A 358 19.34 3.20 15.12
N ASN A 359 18.73 4.34 15.43
CA ASN A 359 18.55 5.38 14.45
C ASN A 359 19.86 6.17 14.33
N ALA A 360 20.56 5.92 13.25
CA ALA A 360 21.85 6.52 12.96
C ALA A 360 21.87 7.07 11.53
N VAL A 361 22.63 8.13 11.32
CA VAL A 361 22.86 8.72 10.00
C VAL A 361 24.34 9.03 9.85
N SER A 362 24.90 8.79 8.67
CA SER A 362 26.24 9.29 8.38
C SER A 362 26.23 10.81 8.40
N SER A 363 27.12 11.38 9.19
CA SER A 363 27.41 12.80 9.13
C SER A 363 28.23 13.10 7.86
N GLY A 364 28.28 14.36 7.44
CA GLY A 364 29.20 14.82 6.39
C GLY A 364 30.65 14.95 6.87
N ARG A 365 30.93 14.58 8.13
CA ARG A 365 32.24 14.75 8.74
C ARG A 365 33.14 13.58 8.37
N THR A 366 34.30 13.88 7.80
CA THR A 366 35.25 12.86 7.35
C THR A 366 36.64 13.10 7.93
N ILE A 367 37.40 12.03 8.14
CA ILE A 367 38.77 12.09 8.66
C ILE A 367 39.62 11.05 7.94
N ASN A 368 40.83 11.45 7.56
CA ASN A 368 41.73 10.67 6.74
C ASN A 368 42.95 10.23 7.55
N ALA A 369 43.42 9.02 7.29
CA ALA A 369 44.66 8.45 7.79
C ALA A 369 45.58 8.16 6.61
N THR A 370 46.80 8.69 6.68
CA THR A 370 47.85 8.52 5.68
C THR A 370 49.13 8.13 6.38
N SER A 371 49.93 7.27 5.77
CA SER A 371 51.21 6.86 6.33
C SER A 371 52.21 6.57 5.24
N SER A 372 53.49 6.72 5.57
CA SER A 372 54.62 6.35 4.73
C SER A 372 55.63 5.58 5.57
N CYS A 373 56.26 4.56 5.00
CA CYS A 373 57.29 3.79 5.68
C CYS A 373 58.55 3.68 4.83
N VAL A 374 59.69 3.53 5.49
CA VAL A 374 60.99 3.26 4.86
C VAL A 374 61.64 2.08 5.57
N GLU A 375 62.13 1.10 4.83
CA GLU A 375 62.87 -0.04 5.39
C GLU A 375 64.25 0.42 5.85
N LEU A 376 64.60 0.10 7.10
CA LEU A 376 65.87 0.42 7.74
C LEU A 376 66.81 -0.79 7.72
N ASN A 377 68.11 -0.52 7.66
CA ASN A 377 69.12 -1.58 7.65
C ASN A 377 69.48 -2.00 9.08
N ILE A 378 69.15 -3.24 9.45
CA ILE A 378 69.53 -3.85 10.72
C ILE A 378 70.99 -4.30 10.64
N THR A 379 71.82 -3.84 11.57
CA THR A 379 73.23 -4.24 11.66
C THR A 379 73.41 -5.45 12.57
N TYR A 380 72.57 -5.57 13.60
CA TYR A 380 72.61 -6.69 14.56
C TYR A 380 71.24 -6.88 15.25
N GLY A 381 70.89 -8.13 15.60
CA GLY A 381 69.66 -8.44 16.34
C GLY A 381 68.42 -8.74 15.49
N GLY A 382 67.24 -8.63 16.10
CA GLY A 382 65.93 -8.84 15.43
C GLY A 382 65.44 -10.30 15.35
N TYR A 383 66.15 -11.26 15.94
CA TYR A 383 65.79 -12.69 15.88
C TYR A 383 64.88 -13.17 17.01
N ALA A 384 64.59 -12.33 18.01
CA ALA A 384 63.74 -12.68 19.15
C ALA A 384 64.12 -14.03 19.80
N GLY A 385 65.42 -14.33 19.89
CA GLY A 385 65.95 -15.58 20.45
C GLY A 385 66.05 -16.78 19.50
N TYR A 386 65.59 -16.66 18.25
CA TYR A 386 65.66 -17.76 17.28
C TYR A 386 67.09 -18.21 16.92
N GLN A 387 68.08 -17.31 16.99
CA GLN A 387 69.48 -17.59 16.63
C GLN A 387 70.49 -17.47 17.78
N THR A 388 70.01 -17.26 19.02
CA THR A 388 70.89 -17.08 20.18
C THR A 388 70.24 -17.63 21.44
N ASP A 389 70.95 -18.52 22.14
CA ASP A 389 70.58 -19.00 23.47
C ASP A 389 70.95 -18.01 24.58
N ASN A 390 71.65 -16.91 24.23
CA ASN A 390 72.08 -15.93 25.21
C ASN A 390 70.97 -14.90 25.48
N LEU A 391 70.34 -15.05 26.64
CA LEU A 391 69.25 -14.20 27.13
C LEU A 391 69.61 -12.71 27.19
N THR A 392 70.89 -12.34 27.34
CA THR A 392 71.30 -10.93 27.47
C THR A 392 71.43 -10.19 26.14
N ILE A 393 71.36 -10.88 25.01
CA ILE A 393 71.43 -10.28 23.66
C ILE A 393 70.22 -10.64 22.80
N MET A 394 69.29 -11.42 23.36
CA MET A 394 68.12 -11.95 22.67
C MET A 394 67.21 -10.85 22.11
N ASN A 395 67.05 -9.77 22.89
CA ASN A 395 66.16 -8.64 22.61
C ASN A 395 66.92 -7.39 22.17
N TRP A 396 68.22 -7.49 21.98
CA TRP A 396 69.05 -6.36 21.55
C TRP A 396 68.90 -6.16 20.04
N LEU A 397 68.70 -4.91 19.61
CA LEU A 397 68.55 -4.52 18.21
C LEU A 397 69.46 -3.32 17.92
N ASP A 398 70.31 -3.46 16.90
CA ASP A 398 71.11 -2.36 16.34
C ASP A 398 70.70 -2.11 14.89
N TRP A 399 70.51 -0.85 14.52
CA TRP A 399 70.15 -0.44 13.18
C TRP A 399 70.77 0.90 12.80
N VAL A 400 70.67 1.25 11.52
CA VAL A 400 71.03 2.58 11.03
C VAL A 400 69.74 3.35 10.77
N ALA A 401 69.54 4.47 11.48
CA ALA A 401 68.40 5.36 11.27
C ALA A 401 68.45 6.03 9.90
N GLN A 402 67.36 6.69 9.50
CA GLN A 402 67.24 7.29 8.17
C GLN A 402 68.29 8.38 7.89
N ASP A 403 68.75 9.08 8.93
CA ASP A 403 69.81 10.10 8.88
C ASP A 403 71.24 9.52 8.87
N GLY A 404 71.36 8.18 8.93
CA GLY A 404 72.64 7.47 8.98
C GLY A 404 73.21 7.28 10.39
N THR A 405 72.50 7.70 11.44
CA THR A 405 72.97 7.51 12.82
C THR A 405 72.81 6.04 13.25
N PRO A 406 73.84 5.45 13.88
CA PRO A 406 73.71 4.12 14.45
C PRO A 406 72.88 4.18 15.73
N MET A 407 71.83 3.36 15.79
CA MET A 407 70.90 3.27 16.92
C MET A 407 70.96 1.88 17.53
N SER A 408 70.77 1.81 18.84
CA SER A 408 70.79 0.59 19.62
C SER A 408 69.67 0.62 20.66
N TYR A 409 68.83 -0.41 20.72
CA TYR A 409 67.72 -0.46 21.67
C TYR A 409 67.41 -1.88 22.15
N TRP A 410 66.84 -1.98 23.36
CA TRP A 410 66.40 -3.22 23.96
C TRP A 410 64.88 -3.40 23.80
N VAL A 411 64.46 -4.38 23.01
CA VAL A 411 63.05 -4.60 22.63
C VAL A 411 62.42 -5.70 23.48
N ASP A 412 61.74 -5.32 24.57
CA ASP A 412 61.21 -6.25 25.59
C ASP A 412 60.02 -7.12 25.14
N GLN A 413 59.34 -6.74 24.05
CA GLN A 413 58.11 -7.38 23.57
C GLN A 413 58.30 -8.03 22.19
N THR A 414 59.30 -8.89 22.03
CA THR A 414 59.53 -9.63 20.77
C THR A 414 59.07 -11.09 20.85
N ALA A 415 58.86 -11.72 19.70
CA ALA A 415 58.72 -13.16 19.54
C ALA A 415 59.08 -13.54 18.10
N SER A 416 59.64 -14.74 17.91
CA SER A 416 60.03 -15.22 16.58
C SER A 416 58.84 -15.25 15.63
N GLY A 417 58.98 -14.65 14.44
CA GLY A 417 57.94 -14.59 13.41
C GLY A 417 56.83 -13.56 13.65
N CYS A 418 56.84 -12.85 14.79
CA CYS A 418 55.88 -11.81 15.12
C CYS A 418 56.37 -10.41 14.70
N THR A 419 55.43 -9.50 14.49
CA THR A 419 55.70 -8.07 14.33
C THR A 419 55.47 -7.33 15.65
N THR A 420 56.50 -6.59 16.08
CA THR A 420 56.44 -5.67 17.22
C THR A 420 56.40 -4.25 16.70
N TRP A 421 55.33 -3.52 17.03
CA TRP A 421 55.19 -2.10 16.69
C TRP A 421 55.64 -1.26 17.88
N MET A 422 56.47 -0.26 17.60
CA MET A 422 57.16 0.55 18.61
C MET A 422 56.83 2.01 18.35
N ALA A 423 55.97 2.60 19.17
CA ALA A 423 55.58 3.99 19.07
C ALA A 423 56.64 4.88 19.74
N ASN A 424 57.23 5.80 18.99
CA ASN A 424 58.20 6.76 19.49
C ASN A 424 57.51 7.99 20.12
N MET A 425 57.58 8.12 21.45
CA MET A 425 56.95 9.23 22.17
C MET A 425 57.78 10.53 22.13
N THR A 426 59.08 10.47 21.81
CA THR A 426 59.97 11.64 21.72
C THR A 426 60.09 12.18 20.30
N GLY A 427 59.69 11.41 19.28
CA GLY A 427 59.79 11.79 17.87
C GLY A 427 58.87 12.95 17.49
N ASP A 428 59.44 14.01 16.90
CA ASP A 428 58.69 15.14 16.35
C ASP A 428 58.59 15.04 14.82
N CYS A 429 57.45 14.54 14.32
CA CYS A 429 57.10 14.59 12.89
C CYS A 429 56.00 15.63 12.58
N GLY A 430 55.74 16.55 13.52
CA GLY A 430 54.75 17.62 13.38
C GLY A 430 53.40 17.32 14.08
N PRO A 431 52.48 18.30 14.08
CA PRO A 431 51.18 18.15 14.72
C PRO A 431 50.35 17.07 14.01
N ARG A 432 49.64 16.24 14.79
CA ARG A 432 48.80 15.13 14.28
C ARG A 432 49.57 14.00 13.58
N CYS A 433 50.90 14.00 13.68
CA CYS A 433 51.77 12.96 13.16
C CYS A 433 52.39 12.16 14.32
N PHE A 434 52.63 10.87 14.09
CA PHE A 434 53.31 9.99 15.03
C PHE A 434 54.33 9.10 14.29
N GLN A 435 55.53 8.97 14.86
CA GLN A 435 56.56 8.08 14.35
C GLN A 435 56.45 6.69 15.00
N VAL A 436 56.37 5.65 14.18
CA VAL A 436 56.21 4.27 14.61
C VAL A 436 57.22 3.40 13.91
N TYR A 437 57.97 2.62 14.66
CA TYR A 437 58.83 1.59 14.12
C TYR A 437 58.10 0.25 14.08
N ALA A 438 58.34 -0.55 13.04
CA ALA A 438 57.80 -1.90 12.95
C ALA A 438 58.96 -2.90 12.83
N LEU A 439 59.15 -3.75 13.84
CA LEU A 439 60.13 -4.82 13.84
C LEU A 439 59.45 -6.14 13.50
N GLN A 440 59.70 -6.70 12.32
CA GLN A 440 59.30 -8.06 11.98
C GLN A 440 60.43 -9.00 12.34
N SER A 441 60.22 -9.79 13.39
CA SER A 441 61.24 -10.70 13.92
C SER A 441 61.35 -11.96 13.07
N ALA A 442 62.57 -12.42 12.84
CA ALA A 442 62.79 -13.60 12.01
C ALA A 442 62.36 -14.92 12.69
N ASP A 443 62.01 -15.90 11.86
CA ASP A 443 61.79 -17.30 12.21
C ASP A 443 62.33 -18.24 11.10
N ASN A 444 62.03 -19.53 11.19
CA ASN A 444 62.47 -20.51 10.19
C ASN A 444 61.45 -20.77 9.07
N PHE A 445 60.23 -20.23 9.18
CA PHE A 445 59.09 -20.68 8.36
C PHE A 445 58.46 -19.55 7.56
N THR A 446 58.20 -18.40 8.19
CA THR A 446 57.47 -17.28 7.61
C THR A 446 58.40 -16.13 7.20
N VAL A 447 59.23 -15.65 8.12
CA VAL A 447 60.10 -14.48 7.99
C VAL A 447 61.55 -14.92 8.17
N THR A 448 62.25 -15.20 7.07
CA THR A 448 63.61 -15.76 7.16
C THR A 448 64.69 -14.77 7.63
N LYS A 449 64.42 -13.46 7.55
CA LYS A 449 65.36 -12.39 7.92
C LYS A 449 64.63 -11.28 8.67
N PRO A 450 65.23 -10.70 9.73
CA PRO A 450 64.60 -9.63 10.47
C PRO A 450 64.56 -8.37 9.60
N ARG A 451 63.49 -7.61 9.75
CA ARG A 451 63.28 -6.35 9.05
C ARG A 451 62.73 -5.30 10.00
N LEU A 452 63.14 -4.06 9.78
CA LEU A 452 62.72 -2.90 10.56
C LEU A 452 62.25 -1.83 9.58
N TRP A 453 61.11 -1.21 9.88
CA TRP A 453 60.63 -0.04 9.15
C TRP A 453 60.50 1.16 10.07
N ASP A 454 60.84 2.33 9.55
CA ASP A 454 60.50 3.63 10.13
C ASP A 454 59.28 4.18 9.40
N CYS A 455 58.18 4.31 10.12
CA CYS A 455 56.91 4.74 9.58
C CYS A 455 56.47 6.06 10.19
N GLN A 456 56.01 6.97 9.36
CA GLN A 456 55.32 8.19 9.75
C GLN A 456 53.83 8.02 9.46
N SER A 457 53.00 8.15 10.49
CA SER A 457 51.54 8.12 10.38
C SER A 457 50.97 9.50 10.65
N HIS A 458 50.00 9.93 9.86
CA HIS A 458 49.38 11.25 9.95
C HIS A 458 47.85 11.13 9.87
N VAL A 459 47.17 11.85 10.77
CA VAL A 459 45.71 11.93 10.83
C VAL A 459 45.25 13.34 10.45
N SER A 460 44.44 13.46 9.40
CA SER A 460 43.97 14.75 8.91
C SER A 460 43.04 15.45 9.91
N ILE A 461 42.77 16.72 9.66
CA ILE A 461 41.68 17.46 10.31
C ILE A 461 40.35 16.83 9.88
N VAL A 462 39.34 16.91 10.75
CA VAL A 462 37.97 16.51 10.43
C VAL A 462 37.39 17.51 9.44
N ASP A 463 37.10 17.05 8.22
CA ASP A 463 36.50 17.85 7.15
C ASP A 463 34.97 17.93 7.29
N GLY A 464 34.34 18.94 6.68
CA GLY A 464 32.87 19.11 6.69
C GLY A 464 32.28 19.59 8.01
N VAL A 465 33.11 20.10 8.92
CA VAL A 465 32.70 20.56 10.26
C VAL A 465 32.02 21.95 10.20
N GLU A 466 32.33 22.74 9.18
CA GLU A 466 31.81 24.08 8.93
C GLU A 466 30.31 24.12 8.60
N TYR A 467 29.72 22.99 8.19
CA TYR A 467 28.28 22.89 7.94
C TYR A 467 27.44 22.80 9.23
N TYR A 468 28.09 22.69 10.39
CA TYR A 468 27.44 22.52 11.68
C TYR A 468 27.52 23.79 12.52
N GLN A 469 26.46 24.06 13.30
CA GLN A 469 26.32 25.32 14.05
C GLN A 469 27.37 25.49 15.17
N ASN A 470 27.84 24.38 15.77
CA ASN A 470 28.90 24.35 16.77
C ASN A 470 30.11 23.55 16.24
N SER A 471 30.85 24.15 15.31
CA SER A 471 31.99 23.53 14.64
C SER A 471 33.08 23.04 15.61
N ASP A 472 33.40 23.82 16.64
CA ASP A 472 34.51 23.50 17.56
C ASP A 472 34.33 22.17 18.32
N VAL A 473 33.08 21.75 18.53
CA VAL A 473 32.76 20.49 19.22
C VAL A 473 33.16 19.25 18.40
N TYR A 474 33.19 19.38 17.08
CA TYR A 474 33.50 18.28 16.17
C TYR A 474 34.97 18.26 15.74
N ARG A 475 35.78 19.23 16.16
CA ARG A 475 37.20 19.32 15.83
C ARG A 475 38.00 18.41 16.75
N MET A 476 38.60 17.36 16.18
CA MET A 476 39.54 16.51 16.91
C MET A 476 40.82 17.31 17.19
N PRO A 477 41.22 17.52 18.46
CA PRO A 477 42.45 18.25 18.76
C PRO A 477 43.68 17.46 18.32
N ASP A 478 44.80 18.16 18.12
CA ASP A 478 45.98 17.58 17.49
C ASP A 478 46.63 16.46 18.31
N PHE A 479 46.54 16.56 19.63
CA PHE A 479 47.02 15.54 20.55
C PHE A 479 46.28 14.20 20.38
N GLN A 480 44.94 14.21 20.32
CA GLN A 480 44.15 13.00 20.11
C GLN A 480 44.38 12.41 18.71
N ALA A 481 44.54 13.27 17.70
CA ALA A 481 44.88 12.83 16.35
C ALA A 481 46.27 12.16 16.29
N GLN A 482 47.25 12.73 17.00
CA GLN A 482 48.57 12.16 17.17
C GLN A 482 48.53 10.79 17.87
N LEU A 483 47.73 10.62 18.92
CA LEU A 483 47.54 9.32 19.56
C LEU A 483 46.93 8.27 18.62
N PHE A 484 45.96 8.63 17.78
CA PHE A 484 45.41 7.71 16.78
C PHE A 484 46.44 7.35 15.69
N ALA A 485 47.28 8.31 15.28
CA ALA A 485 48.36 8.06 14.34
C ALA A 485 49.38 7.01 14.86
N GLY A 486 49.70 7.07 16.15
CA GLY A 486 50.61 6.12 16.82
C GLY A 486 49.95 4.85 17.37
N ALA A 487 48.63 4.72 17.27
CA ALA A 487 47.83 3.78 18.05
C ALA A 487 48.33 2.32 18.00
N ILE A 488 48.87 1.85 16.87
CA ILE A 488 49.31 0.46 16.70
C ILE A 488 50.46 0.07 17.65
N GLY A 489 51.28 1.03 18.09
CA GLY A 489 52.44 0.79 18.97
C GLY A 489 52.25 1.26 20.42
N LEU A 490 51.11 1.88 20.75
CA LEU A 490 50.88 2.46 22.07
C LEU A 490 50.35 1.39 23.05
N SER A 491 51.18 0.99 24.01
CA SER A 491 50.83 -0.01 25.04
C SER A 491 50.26 0.61 26.32
N GLY A 492 50.44 1.92 26.53
CA GLY A 492 50.19 2.60 27.79
C GLY A 492 51.28 2.39 28.84
N PHE A 493 52.42 1.82 28.46
CA PHE A 493 53.59 1.72 29.32
C PHE A 493 54.83 2.12 28.54
N VAL A 494 55.52 3.14 29.03
CA VAL A 494 56.79 3.62 28.45
C VAL A 494 57.92 2.76 28.98
N THR A 495 58.69 2.18 28.07
CA THR A 495 59.88 1.41 28.43
C THR A 495 61.06 2.38 28.45
N THR A 496 61.63 2.66 29.62
CA THR A 496 62.83 3.50 29.72
C THR A 496 64.07 2.63 29.69
N SER A 497 64.92 2.84 28.68
CA SER A 497 66.25 2.23 28.63
C SER A 497 67.14 2.85 29.71
N THR A 498 67.65 2.04 30.64
CA THR A 498 68.43 2.45 31.82
C THR A 498 69.92 2.70 31.51
N ASN A 499 70.24 3.23 30.32
CA ASN A 499 71.61 3.63 30.01
C ASN A 499 71.80 5.14 30.21
N ASP A 500 72.73 5.44 31.11
CA ASP A 500 73.05 6.68 31.82
C ASP A 500 73.57 7.85 30.92
N THR A 501 73.05 8.02 29.70
CA THR A 501 73.44 9.10 28.78
C THR A 501 72.23 9.71 28.09
N ASP A 502 71.61 10.71 28.75
CA ASP A 502 70.85 11.88 28.28
C ASP A 502 69.91 11.87 27.04
N ASP A 503 69.70 10.77 26.31
CA ASP A 503 68.62 10.64 25.31
C ASP A 503 67.89 9.31 25.51
N VAL A 504 66.87 9.32 26.36
CA VAL A 504 65.98 8.18 26.55
C VAL A 504 64.89 8.26 25.48
N ASP A 505 65.03 7.48 24.40
CA ASP A 505 63.92 7.24 23.48
C ASP A 505 62.82 6.48 24.24
N ASP A 506 61.77 7.22 24.60
CA ASP A 506 60.57 6.69 25.24
C ASP A 506 59.75 5.92 24.21
N LEU A 507 60.10 4.65 23.99
CA LEU A 507 59.33 3.75 23.13
C LEU A 507 58.25 3.04 23.93
N GLN A 508 57.02 3.08 23.39
CA GLN A 508 55.99 2.12 23.76
C GLN A 508 55.96 0.99 22.75
N MET A 509 55.67 -0.22 23.19
CA MET A 509 55.76 -1.40 22.32
C MET A 509 54.55 -2.30 22.48
N VAL A 510 54.00 -2.72 21.34
CA VAL A 510 52.93 -3.71 21.28
C VAL A 510 53.34 -4.83 20.32
N ARG A 511 53.25 -6.06 20.81
CA ARG A 511 53.52 -7.27 20.02
C ARG A 511 52.22 -7.86 19.50
N TYR A 512 52.14 -8.09 18.21
CA TYR A 512 51.03 -8.84 17.61
C TYR A 512 51.47 -10.27 17.30
N PRO A 513 50.63 -11.28 17.57
CA PRO A 513 50.95 -12.67 17.24
C PRO A 513 50.93 -12.91 15.72
N ILE A 514 51.66 -13.93 15.24
CA ILE A 514 51.82 -14.28 13.81
C ILE A 514 50.48 -14.43 13.05
N ASP A 515 49.41 -14.82 13.73
CA ASP A 515 48.08 -15.01 13.14
C ASP A 515 47.23 -13.71 13.11
N SER A 516 47.80 -12.60 13.57
CA SER A 516 47.15 -11.28 13.54
C SER A 516 47.33 -10.62 12.17
N PRO A 517 46.32 -9.91 11.65
CA PRO A 517 46.48 -9.09 10.43
C PRO A 517 47.57 -8.01 10.60
N TRP A 518 47.87 -7.62 11.83
CA TRP A 518 48.90 -6.63 12.19
C TRP A 518 50.32 -7.23 12.32
N SER A 519 50.47 -8.53 12.11
CA SER A 519 51.74 -9.26 12.13
C SER A 519 51.90 -10.10 10.86
N PRO A 520 52.19 -9.46 9.71
CA PRO A 520 52.30 -10.17 8.46
C PRO A 520 53.38 -11.26 8.49
N SER A 521 53.08 -12.41 7.88
CA SER A 521 53.95 -13.60 7.85
C SER A 521 54.71 -13.78 6.53
N SER A 522 54.72 -12.78 5.65
CA SER A 522 55.45 -12.80 4.37
C SER A 522 56.37 -11.60 4.22
N ASP A 523 57.16 -11.60 3.14
CA ASP A 523 58.01 -10.48 2.74
C ASP A 523 57.13 -9.28 2.35
N TYR A 524 56.83 -8.41 3.31
CA TYR A 524 56.13 -7.15 3.08
C TYR A 524 57.12 -6.08 2.60
N GLU A 525 56.68 -5.23 1.68
CA GLU A 525 57.40 -4.01 1.31
C GLU A 525 57.03 -2.86 2.24
N ALA A 526 57.76 -1.74 2.14
CA ALA A 526 57.50 -0.57 2.97
C ALA A 526 56.08 0.00 2.75
N GLU A 527 55.56 -0.02 1.53
CA GLU A 527 54.18 0.44 1.25
C GLU A 527 53.13 -0.51 1.87
N ASP A 528 53.40 -1.81 1.95
CA ASP A 528 52.48 -2.75 2.58
C ASP A 528 52.41 -2.53 4.11
N MET A 529 53.56 -2.20 4.72
CA MET A 529 53.61 -1.81 6.14
C MET A 529 52.91 -0.47 6.37
N ALA A 530 53.07 0.48 5.46
CA ALA A 530 52.33 1.74 5.50
C ALA A 530 50.82 1.48 5.39
N ARG A 531 50.38 0.60 4.49
CA ARG A 531 48.98 0.20 4.35
C ARG A 531 48.40 -0.34 5.65
N LEU A 532 49.11 -1.25 6.33
CA LEU A 532 48.67 -1.80 7.61
C LEU A 532 48.51 -0.70 8.67
N LEU A 533 49.47 0.22 8.75
CA LEU A 533 49.46 1.31 9.73
C LEU A 533 48.26 2.25 9.55
N ARG A 534 48.03 2.80 8.34
CA ARG A 534 46.85 3.66 8.10
C ARG A 534 45.53 2.91 8.21
N SER A 535 45.48 1.64 7.85
CA SER A 535 44.29 0.80 8.04
C SER A 535 43.97 0.61 9.52
N PHE A 536 44.99 0.37 10.36
CA PHE A 536 44.85 0.29 11.81
C PHE A 536 44.34 1.60 12.39
N THR A 537 44.93 2.73 12.00
CA THR A 537 44.53 4.06 12.45
C THR A 537 43.09 4.40 12.06
N ALA A 538 42.69 4.15 10.80
CA ALA A 538 41.31 4.38 10.35
C ALA A 538 40.32 3.44 11.07
N GLY A 539 40.69 2.18 11.27
CA GLY A 539 39.92 1.21 12.07
C GLY A 539 39.76 1.66 13.53
N ALA A 540 40.81 2.19 14.14
CA ALA A 540 40.77 2.72 15.51
C ALA A 540 39.80 3.89 15.64
N ILE A 541 39.82 4.83 14.68
CA ILE A 541 38.89 5.97 14.64
C ILE A 541 37.44 5.50 14.41
N SER A 542 37.25 4.50 13.54
CA SER A 542 35.93 3.92 13.30
C SER A 542 35.36 3.23 14.54
N ALA A 543 36.17 2.44 15.24
CA ALA A 543 35.80 1.81 16.51
C ALA A 543 35.52 2.88 17.59
N PHE A 544 36.33 3.94 17.63
CA PHE A 544 36.13 5.06 18.55
C PHE A 544 34.78 5.74 18.37
N ASP A 545 34.33 5.96 17.13
CA ASP A 545 33.00 6.52 16.89
C ASP A 545 31.87 5.56 17.30
N ASP A 546 32.09 4.24 17.33
CA ASP A 546 31.05 3.29 17.73
C ASP A 546 30.93 3.15 19.27
N ILE A 547 32.06 2.96 19.95
CA ILE A 547 32.10 2.62 21.39
C ILE A 547 32.70 3.72 22.29
N GLY A 548 33.25 4.78 21.72
CA GLY A 548 33.85 5.87 22.48
C GLY A 548 32.83 6.78 23.18
N PRO A 549 33.31 7.70 24.03
CA PRO A 549 32.47 8.69 24.69
C PRO A 549 31.71 9.53 23.67
N ARG A 550 30.42 9.73 23.90
CA ARG A 550 29.57 10.60 23.08
C ARG A 550 29.03 11.76 23.87
N MET A 551 28.75 12.84 23.17
CA MET A 551 28.15 14.05 23.73
C MET A 551 26.91 14.46 22.94
N ASN A 552 25.99 15.12 23.64
CA ASN A 552 24.73 15.57 23.08
C ASN A 552 24.90 16.97 22.51
N VAL A 553 24.65 17.10 21.20
CA VAL A 553 24.78 18.32 20.42
C VAL A 553 23.47 18.65 19.71
N THR A 554 23.21 19.91 19.43
CA THR A 554 22.05 20.33 18.65
C THR A 554 22.34 20.16 17.17
N GLY A 555 21.48 19.45 16.44
CA GLY A 555 21.66 19.16 15.03
C GLY A 555 20.47 18.41 14.40
N ASN A 556 20.72 17.75 13.27
CA ASN A 556 19.70 16.96 12.57
C ASN A 556 19.61 15.56 13.18
N SER A 557 18.65 15.37 14.10
CA SER A 557 18.40 14.10 14.79
C SER A 557 17.69 13.09 13.89
N PRO A 558 18.25 11.87 13.74
CA PRO A 558 17.64 10.82 12.92
C PRO A 558 16.43 10.18 13.63
N GLY A 559 15.25 10.40 13.08
CA GLY A 559 14.00 9.76 13.48
C GLY A 559 13.64 8.57 12.58
N PRO A 560 12.67 7.73 12.99
CA PRO A 560 12.15 6.67 12.13
C PRO A 560 11.49 7.28 10.89
N ALA A 561 12.01 6.97 9.68
CA ALA A 561 11.33 7.37 8.45
C ALA A 561 10.13 6.47 8.19
N GLN A 562 9.05 7.04 7.67
CA GLN A 562 7.89 6.28 7.21
C GLN A 562 7.92 6.18 5.69
N VAL A 563 7.81 4.95 5.16
CA VAL A 563 7.81 4.68 3.72
C VAL A 563 6.55 3.92 3.33
N VAL A 564 6.05 4.19 2.12
CA VAL A 564 4.87 3.50 1.59
C VAL A 564 5.32 2.21 0.92
N ASN A 565 5.00 1.08 1.55
CA ASN A 565 5.26 -0.24 1.01
C ASN A 565 4.01 -0.74 0.27
N VAL A 566 4.11 -0.86 -1.05
CA VAL A 566 3.00 -1.30 -1.91
C VAL A 566 3.21 -2.75 -2.34
N LYS A 567 2.23 -3.61 -2.09
CA LYS A 567 2.22 -4.97 -2.61
C LYS A 567 1.74 -4.97 -4.06
N TRP A 568 2.63 -4.56 -4.96
CA TRP A 568 2.37 -4.33 -6.40
C TRP A 568 1.62 -5.46 -7.10
N LYS A 569 1.90 -6.73 -6.76
CA LYS A 569 1.18 -7.89 -7.34
C LYS A 569 -0.33 -7.82 -7.07
N PHE A 570 -0.74 -7.49 -5.85
CA PHE A 570 -2.15 -7.41 -5.47
C PHE A 570 -2.77 -6.10 -5.92
N SER A 571 -2.06 -4.97 -5.78
CA SER A 571 -2.57 -3.66 -6.24
C SER A 571 -2.82 -3.65 -7.74
N LEU A 572 -1.88 -4.18 -8.55
CA LEU A 572 -2.04 -4.26 -10.00
C LEU A 572 -3.17 -5.22 -10.40
N LEU A 573 -3.30 -6.37 -9.71
CA LEU A 573 -4.38 -7.32 -9.96
C LEU A 573 -5.76 -6.69 -9.72
N ILE A 574 -5.92 -5.88 -8.68
CA ILE A 574 -7.16 -5.15 -8.43
C ILE A 574 -7.37 -4.03 -9.47
N LEU A 575 -6.36 -3.19 -9.68
CA LEU A 575 -6.44 -2.02 -10.56
C LEU A 575 -6.66 -2.38 -12.05
N ALA A 576 -6.08 -3.48 -12.52
CA ALA A 576 -6.33 -4.02 -13.86
C ALA A 576 -7.58 -4.92 -13.90
N GLY A 577 -7.88 -5.61 -12.80
CA GLY A 577 -9.01 -6.54 -12.70
C GLY A 577 -10.36 -5.84 -12.78
N VAL A 578 -10.52 -4.68 -12.13
CA VAL A 578 -11.77 -3.89 -12.15
C VAL A 578 -12.18 -3.46 -13.58
N PRO A 579 -11.34 -2.76 -14.37
CA PRO A 579 -11.70 -2.38 -15.72
C PRO A 579 -11.86 -3.60 -16.65
N LEU A 580 -11.06 -4.66 -16.48
CA LEU A 580 -11.21 -5.89 -17.25
C LEU A 580 -12.57 -6.56 -16.98
N PHE A 581 -12.96 -6.64 -15.71
CA PHE A 581 -14.28 -7.13 -15.32
C PHE A 581 -15.40 -6.28 -15.93
N GLN A 582 -15.27 -4.95 -15.87
CA GLN A 582 -16.24 -4.04 -16.48
C GLN A 582 -16.37 -4.26 -17.99
N VAL A 583 -15.26 -4.47 -18.71
CA VAL A 583 -15.27 -4.81 -20.15
C VAL A 583 -15.99 -6.13 -20.39
N LEU A 584 -15.69 -7.17 -19.60
CA LEU A 584 -16.35 -8.47 -19.75
C LEU A 584 -17.86 -8.37 -19.54
N VAL A 585 -18.29 -7.70 -18.47
CA VAL A 585 -19.72 -7.46 -18.21
C VAL A 585 -20.34 -6.66 -19.35
N LEU A 586 -19.69 -5.61 -19.83
CA LEU A 586 -20.16 -4.81 -20.96
C LEU A 586 -20.37 -5.65 -22.22
N LEU A 587 -19.40 -6.50 -22.58
CA LEU A 587 -19.51 -7.38 -23.74
C LEU A 587 -20.68 -8.36 -23.59
N LEU A 588 -20.89 -8.91 -22.38
CA LEU A 588 -22.03 -9.77 -22.08
C LEU A 588 -23.37 -9.01 -22.18
N VAL A 589 -23.44 -7.78 -21.64
CA VAL A 589 -24.61 -6.90 -21.74
C VAL A 589 -24.94 -6.62 -23.19
N ILE A 590 -23.95 -6.23 -24.00
CA ILE A 590 -24.16 -5.94 -25.42
C ILE A 590 -24.64 -7.18 -26.17
N ALA A 591 -24.04 -8.35 -25.93
CA ALA A 591 -24.44 -9.60 -26.57
C ALA A 591 -25.87 -10.04 -26.16
N PHE A 592 -26.28 -9.73 -24.93
CA PHE A 592 -27.58 -10.10 -24.37
C PHE A 592 -28.68 -9.10 -24.72
N ALA A 593 -28.48 -7.82 -24.40
CA ALA A 593 -29.45 -6.73 -24.55
C ALA A 593 -29.79 -6.42 -26.01
N ASN A 594 -28.84 -6.59 -26.95
CA ASN A 594 -29.06 -6.34 -28.38
C ASN A 594 -30.13 -7.26 -29.02
N LYS A 595 -30.59 -8.29 -28.32
CA LYS A 595 -31.67 -9.17 -28.81
C LYS A 595 -33.07 -8.57 -28.63
N ALA A 596 -33.23 -7.50 -27.83
CA ALA A 596 -34.51 -6.84 -27.59
C ALA A 596 -34.41 -5.32 -27.83
N ILE A 597 -35.53 -4.71 -28.19
CA ILE A 597 -35.65 -3.25 -28.37
C ILE A 597 -35.57 -2.61 -26.98
N ILE A 598 -34.57 -1.76 -26.79
CA ILE A 598 -34.45 -0.95 -25.57
C ILE A 598 -35.36 0.26 -25.73
N LYS A 599 -36.31 0.39 -24.81
CA LYS A 599 -37.22 1.54 -24.72
C LYS A 599 -36.75 2.49 -23.63
N ASP A 600 -37.09 3.77 -23.79
CA ASP A 600 -36.73 4.83 -22.87
C ASP A 600 -37.27 4.57 -21.45
N THR A 601 -36.50 5.00 -20.44
CA THR A 601 -36.81 4.87 -19.01
C THR A 601 -37.82 5.90 -18.50
N SER A 602 -38.24 6.87 -19.33
CA SER A 602 -39.19 7.90 -18.90
C SER A 602 -40.53 7.31 -18.45
N HIS A 603 -41.10 7.89 -17.39
CA HIS A 603 -42.37 7.43 -16.82
C HIS A 603 -43.51 7.48 -17.84
N LEU A 604 -43.50 8.46 -18.76
CA LEU A 604 -44.49 8.56 -19.83
C LEU A 604 -44.35 7.45 -20.87
N SER A 605 -43.13 7.11 -21.28
CA SER A 605 -42.86 5.99 -22.19
C SER A 605 -43.28 4.66 -21.59
N MET A 606 -43.05 4.48 -20.28
CA MET A 606 -43.49 3.31 -19.51
C MET A 606 -45.00 3.24 -19.34
N ALA A 607 -45.65 4.37 -19.02
CA ALA A 607 -47.12 4.43 -18.95
C ALA A 607 -47.75 4.07 -20.30
N ARG A 608 -47.18 4.54 -21.41
CA ARG A 608 -47.61 4.17 -22.77
C ARG A 608 -47.42 2.67 -23.04
N LEU A 609 -46.37 2.04 -22.51
CA LEU A 609 -46.14 0.59 -22.63
C LEU A 609 -47.15 -0.23 -21.81
N LEU A 610 -47.47 0.24 -20.60
CA LEU A 610 -48.37 -0.44 -19.67
C LEU A 610 -49.85 -0.19 -19.99
N ARG A 611 -50.16 0.70 -20.94
CA ARG A 611 -51.50 1.12 -21.28
C ARG A 611 -52.48 -0.05 -21.50
N PRO A 612 -52.15 -1.12 -22.25
CA PRO A 612 -53.10 -2.21 -22.47
C PRO A 612 -53.44 -3.01 -21.20
N LEU A 613 -52.56 -3.00 -20.20
CA LEU A 613 -52.86 -3.57 -18.88
C LEU A 613 -53.75 -2.65 -18.06
N VAL A 614 -53.51 -1.33 -18.13
CA VAL A 614 -54.31 -0.33 -17.41
C VAL A 614 -55.72 -0.23 -17.99
N GLU A 615 -55.89 -0.30 -19.31
CA GLU A 615 -57.21 -0.26 -19.96
C GLU A 615 -58.11 -1.42 -19.53
N LYS A 616 -57.54 -2.56 -19.12
CA LYS A 616 -58.31 -3.70 -18.58
C LYS A 616 -58.82 -3.49 -17.16
N LEU A 617 -58.27 -2.53 -16.41
CA LEU A 617 -58.80 -2.14 -15.10
C LEU A 617 -60.06 -1.25 -15.22
N GLY A 618 -60.33 -0.72 -16.41
CA GLY A 618 -61.39 0.28 -16.63
C GLY A 618 -61.07 1.62 -15.98
N ASP A 619 -62.09 2.40 -15.66
CA ASP A 619 -61.96 3.75 -15.08
C ASP A 619 -61.59 3.75 -13.58
N GLY A 620 -61.39 2.57 -12.97
CA GLY A 620 -61.06 2.41 -11.55
C GLY A 620 -59.58 2.11 -11.30
N GLY A 621 -59.12 2.32 -10.06
CA GLY A 621 -57.83 1.80 -9.59
C GLY A 621 -56.66 2.77 -9.49
N CYS A 622 -56.88 4.09 -9.55
CA CYS A 622 -55.82 5.11 -9.50
C CYS A 622 -54.97 5.11 -8.21
N LEU A 623 -55.48 4.54 -7.11
CA LEU A 623 -54.76 4.42 -5.83
C LEU A 623 -54.23 3.00 -5.56
N LEU A 624 -54.48 2.05 -6.46
CA LEU A 624 -54.06 0.67 -6.26
C LEU A 624 -52.55 0.54 -6.44
N THR A 625 -51.94 -0.23 -5.55
CA THR A 625 -50.54 -0.64 -5.69
C THR A 625 -50.41 -1.70 -6.79
N GLY A 626 -49.21 -1.85 -7.38
CA GLY A 626 -48.98 -2.85 -8.42
C GLY A 626 -49.34 -4.29 -8.00
N ASP A 627 -49.21 -4.59 -6.70
CA ASP A 627 -49.60 -5.88 -6.12
C ASP A 627 -51.14 -6.08 -6.16
N GLU A 628 -51.92 -5.05 -5.81
CA GLU A 628 -53.39 -5.05 -5.84
C GLU A 628 -53.94 -5.02 -7.29
N ILE A 629 -53.26 -4.30 -8.18
CA ILE A 629 -53.56 -4.29 -9.62
C ILE A 629 -53.40 -5.69 -10.22
N ALA A 630 -52.33 -6.40 -9.86
CA ALA A 630 -52.09 -7.77 -10.31
C ALA A 630 -53.16 -8.76 -9.80
N GLU A 631 -53.61 -8.58 -8.56
CA GLU A 631 -54.68 -9.39 -7.98
C GLU A 631 -56.03 -9.14 -8.67
N LYS A 632 -56.37 -7.87 -8.92
CA LYS A 632 -57.60 -7.47 -9.64
C LYS A 632 -57.63 -7.97 -11.08
N LEU A 633 -56.48 -8.05 -11.75
CA LEU A 633 -56.35 -8.61 -13.09
C LEU A 633 -56.33 -10.14 -13.14
N GLY A 634 -56.34 -10.84 -12.00
CA GLY A 634 -56.35 -12.31 -11.96
C GLY A 634 -54.98 -12.95 -12.22
N ASN A 635 -53.88 -12.26 -11.88
CA ASN A 635 -52.50 -12.77 -12.03
C ASN A 635 -52.15 -13.24 -13.46
N VAL A 636 -52.58 -12.50 -14.48
CA VAL A 636 -52.24 -12.78 -15.88
C VAL A 636 -50.72 -12.76 -16.04
N LYS A 637 -50.20 -13.70 -16.86
CA LYS A 637 -48.79 -13.67 -17.25
C LYS A 637 -48.60 -12.90 -18.54
N VAL A 638 -47.62 -12.01 -18.53
CA VAL A 638 -47.32 -11.07 -19.59
C VAL A 638 -45.87 -11.17 -20.06
N ILE A 639 -45.61 -10.79 -21.30
CA ILE A 639 -44.26 -10.74 -21.89
C ILE A 639 -44.10 -9.46 -22.72
N TYR A 640 -42.90 -8.88 -22.72
CA TYR A 640 -42.58 -7.75 -23.59
C TYR A 640 -42.26 -8.24 -25.01
N GLY A 641 -43.04 -7.84 -26.00
CA GLY A 641 -43.00 -8.42 -27.35
C GLY A 641 -43.39 -7.46 -28.46
N VAL A 642 -43.46 -8.01 -29.68
CA VAL A 642 -43.80 -7.27 -30.90
C VAL A 642 -45.01 -7.95 -31.54
N ARG A 643 -46.05 -7.18 -31.87
CA ARG A 643 -47.18 -7.61 -32.70
C ARG A 643 -46.87 -7.33 -34.16
N ASP A 644 -47.01 -8.33 -35.01
CA ASP A 644 -46.95 -8.13 -36.46
C ASP A 644 -48.27 -7.53 -36.96
N PRO A 645 -48.23 -6.72 -38.04
CA PRO A 645 -49.45 -6.20 -38.66
C PRO A 645 -50.37 -7.34 -39.14
N GLY A 646 -51.68 -7.15 -38.98
CA GLY A 646 -52.70 -8.12 -39.41
C GLY A 646 -52.94 -9.30 -38.47
N VAL A 647 -52.25 -9.38 -37.32
CA VAL A 647 -52.48 -10.40 -36.29
C VAL A 647 -53.13 -9.77 -35.05
N GLY A 648 -54.34 -10.20 -34.72
CA GLY A 648 -55.15 -9.64 -33.63
C GLY A 648 -55.95 -8.41 -34.07
N ASN A 649 -56.21 -7.46 -33.15
CA ASN A 649 -56.95 -6.23 -33.47
C ASN A 649 -56.12 -5.18 -34.24
N VAL A 650 -54.83 -5.42 -34.49
CA VAL A 650 -53.94 -4.45 -35.17
C VAL A 650 -54.31 -4.36 -36.65
N PRO A 651 -54.70 -3.19 -37.18
CA PRO A 651 -55.09 -3.04 -38.57
C PRO A 651 -53.94 -3.48 -39.50
N ALA A 652 -54.28 -4.22 -40.55
CA ALA A 652 -53.35 -4.49 -41.64
C ALA A 652 -53.06 -3.14 -42.35
N PRO A 653 -51.81 -2.66 -42.40
CA PRO A 653 -51.50 -1.46 -43.13
C PRO A 653 -51.69 -1.74 -44.63
N GLY A 654 -52.40 -0.84 -45.30
CA GLY A 654 -52.35 -0.78 -46.76
C GLY A 654 -50.97 -0.28 -47.21
N VAL A 655 -50.54 -0.83 -48.35
CA VAL A 655 -49.30 -0.59 -49.13
C VAL A 655 -48.21 -1.65 -48.86
N GLY A 656 -47.95 -2.42 -49.93
CA GLY A 656 -47.25 -3.70 -49.92
C GLY A 656 -45.72 -3.67 -49.87
N ASP A 657 -45.19 -4.90 -49.85
CA ASP A 657 -43.81 -5.38 -49.96
C ASP A 657 -42.69 -4.37 -49.63
N THR A 658 -42.19 -4.46 -48.38
CA THR A 658 -41.02 -3.81 -47.74
C THR A 658 -41.25 -2.61 -46.78
N GLY A 659 -42.47 -2.41 -46.27
CA GLY A 659 -42.84 -1.26 -45.42
C GLY A 659 -43.62 -1.50 -44.11
N ASP A 660 -43.75 -2.75 -43.64
CA ASP A 660 -44.62 -3.10 -42.50
C ASP A 660 -44.22 -2.41 -41.17
N VAL A 661 -45.16 -1.65 -40.60
CA VAL A 661 -45.03 -1.01 -39.29
C VAL A 661 -45.52 -1.97 -38.20
N ARG A 662 -44.63 -2.35 -37.28
CA ARG A 662 -44.94 -3.27 -36.17
C ARG A 662 -45.30 -2.53 -34.89
N HIS A 663 -46.09 -3.15 -34.03
CA HIS A 663 -46.45 -2.56 -32.73
C HIS A 663 -45.65 -3.20 -31.58
N LEU A 664 -45.04 -2.37 -30.73
CA LEU A 664 -44.29 -2.81 -29.56
C LEU A 664 -45.19 -2.76 -28.33
N ASP A 665 -45.47 -3.92 -27.72
CA ASP A 665 -46.52 -4.05 -26.72
C ASP A 665 -46.21 -5.14 -25.66
N ILE A 666 -47.04 -5.18 -24.62
CA ILE A 666 -47.09 -6.25 -23.63
C ILE A 666 -48.13 -7.28 -24.09
N LEU A 667 -47.68 -8.52 -24.27
CA LEU A 667 -48.48 -9.62 -24.78
C LEU A 667 -48.88 -10.56 -23.64
N GLU A 668 -50.13 -10.98 -23.61
CA GLU A 668 -50.63 -11.93 -22.62
C GLU A 668 -50.41 -13.39 -23.04
N GLU A 669 -50.29 -14.28 -22.06
CA GLU A 669 -50.17 -15.72 -22.30
C GLU A 669 -51.38 -16.27 -23.06
N ALA A 670 -52.58 -15.74 -22.79
CA ALA A 670 -53.83 -16.14 -23.44
C ALA A 670 -53.87 -15.84 -24.95
N GLU A 671 -53.10 -14.86 -25.42
CA GLU A 671 -53.07 -14.49 -26.84
C GLU A 671 -52.14 -15.40 -27.65
N GLY A 672 -51.25 -16.17 -27.02
CA GLY A 672 -50.37 -17.13 -27.71
C GLY A 672 -49.28 -16.52 -28.61
N PHE A 673 -49.27 -15.21 -28.85
CA PHE A 673 -48.34 -14.54 -29.78
C PHE A 673 -46.96 -14.19 -29.19
N GLY A 674 -46.75 -14.40 -27.89
CA GLY A 674 -45.62 -13.82 -27.17
C GLY A 674 -44.30 -14.58 -27.24
N TYR A 675 -44.28 -15.86 -27.60
CA TYR A 675 -43.02 -16.62 -27.59
C TYR A 675 -42.32 -16.64 -28.95
N ARG A 676 -41.61 -15.56 -29.30
CA ARG A 676 -40.59 -15.58 -30.35
C ARG A 676 -39.22 -15.87 -29.76
N ARG A 677 -38.74 -17.11 -29.91
CA ARG A 677 -37.41 -17.53 -29.47
C ARG A 677 -36.35 -16.91 -30.39
N GLY A 678 -35.93 -15.67 -30.14
CA GLY A 678 -34.99 -15.01 -31.06
C GLY A 678 -34.68 -13.56 -30.76
N ARG A 679 -34.17 -12.86 -31.78
CA ARG A 679 -34.00 -11.40 -31.81
C ARG A 679 -35.32 -10.77 -32.26
N MET A 680 -35.70 -9.64 -31.68
CA MET A 680 -36.79 -8.83 -32.22
C MET A 680 -36.44 -8.41 -33.66
N PRO A 681 -37.39 -8.33 -34.60
CA PRO A 681 -37.05 -8.12 -36.01
C PRO A 681 -36.66 -6.65 -36.29
N VAL A 682 -35.77 -6.44 -37.26
CA VAL A 682 -35.44 -5.10 -37.77
C VAL A 682 -36.65 -4.55 -38.53
N GLY A 683 -36.95 -3.26 -38.43
CA GLY A 683 -38.07 -2.65 -39.14
C GLY A 683 -38.60 -1.36 -38.51
N MET A 684 -39.73 -0.89 -39.03
CA MET A 684 -40.45 0.27 -38.53
C MET A 684 -41.39 -0.13 -37.40
N TYR A 685 -41.48 0.71 -36.37
CA TYR A 685 -42.31 0.50 -35.20
C TYR A 685 -43.15 1.73 -34.90
N ASP A 686 -44.43 1.55 -34.57
CA ASP A 686 -45.35 2.62 -34.19
C ASP A 686 -46.23 2.24 -32.99
N GLY A 687 -46.78 3.25 -32.31
CA GLY A 687 -47.54 3.17 -31.07
C GLY A 687 -49.07 3.23 -31.23
N MET A 688 -49.60 3.00 -32.43
CA MET A 688 -51.03 3.03 -32.72
C MET A 688 -51.72 1.75 -32.22
N TYR A 689 -52.57 1.90 -31.20
CA TYR A 689 -53.52 0.88 -30.77
C TYR A 689 -54.86 1.17 -31.48
N PRO A 690 -55.58 0.18 -32.03
CA PRO A 690 -56.91 0.40 -32.57
C PRO A 690 -57.84 0.85 -31.44
N SER A 691 -58.40 2.06 -31.56
CA SER A 691 -59.52 2.49 -30.72
C SER A 691 -60.68 1.54 -30.95
N ARG A 692 -61.10 0.80 -29.92
CA ARG A 692 -62.29 -0.05 -29.97
C ARG A 692 -63.55 0.81 -29.94
N ARG A 693 -63.82 1.54 -31.03
CA ARG A 693 -65.12 2.15 -31.38
C ARG A 693 -65.05 2.58 -32.83
N ASP A 694 -65.59 1.73 -33.68
CA ASP A 694 -66.48 2.09 -34.80
C ASP A 694 -66.93 0.77 -35.45
N ARG A 695 -67.91 0.14 -34.81
CA ARG A 695 -68.88 -0.70 -35.53
C ARG A 695 -70.12 0.15 -35.66
N SER A 696 -70.27 0.72 -36.86
CA SER A 696 -71.51 1.08 -37.54
C SER A 696 -72.79 0.59 -36.85
N PHE A 697 -73.56 1.54 -36.31
CA PHE A 697 -75.01 1.49 -36.36
C PHE A 697 -75.42 2.54 -37.41
N GLU A 698 -75.51 2.13 -38.68
CA GLU A 698 -76.41 2.80 -39.62
C GLU A 698 -77.82 2.39 -39.20
N VAL A 699 -78.50 3.28 -38.48
CA VAL A 699 -79.94 3.24 -38.34
C VAL A 699 -80.47 4.50 -39.00
N GLN A 700 -81.07 4.22 -40.15
CA GLN A 700 -82.15 4.90 -40.84
C GLN A 700 -82.83 6.02 -40.04
N GLU A 701 -82.84 7.21 -40.67
CA GLU A 701 -83.70 8.34 -40.33
C GLU A 701 -85.15 7.88 -40.10
N ASP A 702 -85.71 8.22 -38.94
CA ASP A 702 -87.12 8.60 -38.87
C ASP A 702 -87.34 9.63 -37.75
N ASP A 703 -88.28 10.52 -38.04
CA ASP A 703 -88.53 11.82 -37.46
C ASP A 703 -89.16 11.77 -36.04
N GLY A 704 -88.96 12.84 -35.27
CA GLY A 704 -89.96 13.32 -34.30
C GLY A 704 -89.65 13.25 -32.79
N GLY A 705 -89.39 14.43 -32.21
CA GLY A 705 -90.26 14.96 -31.14
C GLY A 705 -89.97 14.65 -29.66
N THR A 706 -89.45 15.68 -28.98
CA THR A 706 -89.88 16.22 -27.65
C THR A 706 -89.79 15.40 -26.35
N ASP A 707 -89.03 16.00 -25.43
CA ASP A 707 -89.31 16.25 -24.00
C ASP A 707 -89.26 15.12 -22.94
N GLY A 708 -88.61 15.47 -21.81
CA GLY A 708 -89.19 15.20 -20.49
C GLY A 708 -88.50 14.17 -19.59
N GLU A 709 -87.67 14.67 -18.68
CA GLU A 709 -87.64 14.38 -17.23
C GLU A 709 -87.57 12.95 -16.63
N THR A 710 -86.61 12.85 -15.71
CA THR A 710 -86.67 12.28 -14.33
C THR A 710 -86.46 10.78 -14.02
N VAL A 711 -85.37 10.55 -13.27
CA VAL A 711 -85.22 9.92 -11.94
C VAL A 711 -85.87 8.54 -11.63
N GLY A 712 -85.02 7.62 -11.11
CA GLY A 712 -85.38 6.48 -10.23
C GLY A 712 -84.32 5.37 -10.33
N LEU A 713 -83.27 5.28 -9.51
CA LEU A 713 -83.16 4.73 -8.14
C LEU A 713 -83.83 3.36 -7.89
N LEU A 714 -82.97 2.42 -7.42
CA LEU A 714 -83.20 1.25 -6.55
C LEU A 714 -83.89 0.00 -7.15
N SER A 715 -83.19 -1.14 -7.22
CA SER A 715 -82.96 -2.06 -6.09
C SER A 715 -82.75 -3.50 -6.57
N ASP A 716 -81.86 -4.18 -5.83
CA ASP A 716 -81.74 -5.62 -5.54
C ASP A 716 -82.76 -6.61 -6.13
N GLU A 717 -82.27 -7.75 -6.62
CA GLU A 717 -82.35 -9.02 -5.85
C GLU A 717 -81.58 -10.15 -6.56
N GLY A 718 -80.81 -10.89 -5.77
CA GLY A 718 -80.08 -12.05 -6.23
C GLY A 718 -80.95 -13.30 -6.35
N ARG A 719 -80.47 -14.29 -7.11
CA ARG A 719 -80.75 -15.69 -6.78
C ARG A 719 -79.69 -16.62 -7.37
N ALA A 720 -78.99 -17.30 -6.47
CA ALA A 720 -78.22 -18.48 -6.76
C ALA A 720 -79.14 -19.64 -7.12
N SER A 721 -78.73 -20.45 -8.10
CA SER A 721 -79.10 -21.87 -8.19
C SER A 721 -77.87 -22.66 -8.65
N ASN A 722 -77.38 -23.50 -7.74
CA ASN A 722 -76.56 -24.68 -8.03
C ASN A 722 -77.49 -25.81 -8.51
N VAL A 723 -76.88 -26.94 -8.90
CA VAL A 723 -77.44 -28.24 -9.33
C VAL A 723 -77.36 -28.36 -10.87
N GLU A 724 -76.74 -29.35 -11.52
CA GLU A 724 -76.29 -30.68 -11.11
C GLU A 724 -75.18 -31.18 -12.05
N ALA A 725 -74.40 -32.13 -11.54
CA ALA A 725 -73.39 -32.88 -12.27
C ALA A 725 -74.04 -33.89 -13.24
N HIS A 726 -73.39 -34.14 -14.37
CA HIS A 726 -73.51 -35.42 -15.05
C HIS A 726 -72.14 -35.92 -15.49
N ASP A 727 -71.74 -36.98 -14.81
CA ASP A 727 -70.58 -37.83 -15.08
C ASP A 727 -70.89 -38.77 -16.25
N ARG A 728 -69.92 -39.01 -17.13
CA ARG A 728 -69.87 -40.20 -18.01
C ARG A 728 -68.43 -40.53 -18.41
N ASP A 729 -68.06 -41.74 -18.01
CA ASP A 729 -66.83 -42.48 -18.23
C ASP A 729 -66.36 -42.63 -19.68
N GLY A 730 -65.05 -42.82 -19.84
CA GLY A 730 -64.44 -43.37 -21.04
C GLY A 730 -62.90 -43.45 -20.97
N MET A 731 -62.40 -44.61 -20.52
CA MET A 731 -61.00 -45.08 -20.52
C MET A 731 -60.25 -44.79 -21.86
N TRP A 732 -58.91 -44.75 -21.94
CA TRP A 732 -58.05 -45.90 -22.28
C TRP A 732 -56.53 -45.57 -22.11
N TRP A 733 -55.87 -46.41 -21.29
CA TRP A 733 -54.45 -46.85 -21.13
C TRP A 733 -53.16 -45.99 -21.25
N LYS A 734 -52.20 -46.48 -20.44
CA LYS A 734 -50.75 -46.20 -20.32
C LYS A 734 -49.93 -46.51 -21.59
N THR A 735 -48.80 -45.81 -21.76
CA THR A 735 -47.44 -46.41 -21.79
C THR A 735 -46.32 -45.35 -21.85
N ARG A 736 -45.28 -45.54 -21.04
CA ARG A 736 -43.90 -45.03 -21.17
C ARG A 736 -42.99 -46.29 -21.23
N PRO A 737 -41.66 -46.20 -21.41
CA PRO A 737 -40.86 -45.54 -22.46
C PRO A 737 -39.84 -46.54 -23.07
N GLN A 738 -39.06 -46.16 -24.09
CA GLN A 738 -37.81 -46.88 -24.40
C GLN A 738 -36.64 -45.93 -24.68
N ALA A 739 -35.57 -46.16 -23.90
CA ALA A 739 -34.26 -45.55 -24.00
C ALA A 739 -33.46 -46.18 -25.15
N ARG A 740 -32.57 -45.39 -25.76
CA ARG A 740 -31.54 -45.90 -26.67
C ARG A 740 -30.18 -45.30 -26.28
N GLN A 741 -29.39 -46.11 -25.57
CA GLN A 741 -27.94 -45.92 -25.43
C GLN A 741 -27.25 -46.11 -26.78
N ARG A 742 -26.22 -45.30 -27.06
CA ARG A 742 -25.16 -45.65 -27.99
C ARG A 742 -23.80 -45.38 -27.33
N HIS A 743 -23.06 -46.46 -27.16
CA HIS A 743 -21.61 -46.48 -26.96
C HIS A 743 -20.89 -46.07 -28.25
N SER A 744 -19.77 -45.36 -28.12
CA SER A 744 -18.61 -45.57 -29.01
C SER A 744 -17.31 -45.29 -28.25
N GLN A 745 -16.52 -46.35 -28.04
CA GLN A 745 -15.11 -46.33 -27.65
C GLN A 745 -14.23 -45.82 -28.82
N ARG A 746 -13.12 -45.15 -28.48
CA ARG A 746 -11.79 -45.21 -29.15
C ARG A 746 -10.77 -44.65 -28.14
N ARG A 747 -10.06 -45.50 -27.40
CA ARG A 747 -8.71 -46.09 -27.64
C ARG A 747 -7.56 -45.08 -27.76
N LEU A 748 -6.67 -45.24 -26.78
CA LEU A 748 -5.29 -44.77 -26.57
C LEU A 748 -4.33 -44.95 -27.74
N SER A 749 -3.30 -44.10 -27.80
CA SER A 749 -1.88 -44.52 -27.78
C SER A 749 -0.91 -43.33 -27.66
N ILE A 750 0.03 -43.49 -26.71
CA ILE A 750 1.28 -42.74 -26.41
C ILE A 750 1.13 -41.39 -25.73
#